data_AF-A0A8H6T4G1-F1
#
_entry.id   AF-A0A8H6T4G1-F1
#
_cell.length_a   1.000
_cell.length_b   1.000
_cell.length_c   1.000
_cell.angle_alpha   90.00
_cell.angle_beta   90.00
_cell.angle_gamma   90.00
#
_symmetry.space_group_name_H-M   'P 1'
#
loop_
_entity.id
_entity.type
_entity.pdbx_description
1 polymer ?
#
loop_
_entity_poly.entity_id
_entity_poly.type
_entity_poly.pdbx_seq_one_letter_code
_entity_poly.pdbx_strand_id
1 'polypeptide(L)'
;MASTEEWTLQNDPMRIYRQKRDASHASVASKYSILGFISSGTYGRVYKAQSLGEDAKIHAIKKFKPDKEGDVVTYTGISQSAVREIALNREIDHENIVALKEVILEDKSIYMVFEFAEHDFLQVIQHHATTLRTSITISVLKSLIYQLFNGLVYLHSCHILHRDLKPANILITASGVVKIGDLGLARLIYQPLQPLFAGDKVVVTIWYRAPELLMGAKHYNKAIDCWAVGCVMAELASLRPIFKGEEAKLDSKKNVPFQRDQLLKIFEVLGTPEEHDWPGVREMPEYQNMKRLDPFTNRLAEWCHNRLRSNSGYELLKQLFAYDPDNRLTAKEALQHKWFHEEPYPTWNAFAAAPQQIPPHRRITQDEAPSMVPMPAAPFSQSKPGSSASMSACVGVATVSPLTSATSVVMLVAPDVDALCAARMLADLFKQDDVMYRIIPVSGVTELERVRDELTTATELRTLILLNMGGILDLPSEEWFGDFSTNMSVHVIDSARPQNLSSLFGAGEAGERIVVWDDGSAKELEEERKAWEALTYEPLPDSDNESGSEDELQEEEPDDDEDEYEQTGGKRRSLGEGDRLGGKRQRVDREDRPRRMTRDEHEAYSERLERYYMAGTWHGQSASGTIYVLATDLERVDNELLWLAILGLTYQYTTSRISRDHYDAIQSIYRDEVFRLNPQPAEGEEDVLRPDDLTVRSTMELRFTLFRHWTLYDAMLHSGYVAGKLAKMGFSIQQTQEQFELMDKDLKESLVHKLKDISAESQPVSAADAVEGISALLDVAGGIRLEVEVEGARRGGEWFGSGKAWEAPTNPRDTTRRRREERENIPPGGAQTNGAAKVKRIGEADDNDDEAEGESKELQWWVKNFWTAFDALTNIESLRRSLTLAMTVHRAIIDQGISIIDKQEIRTMRNHRVVILQQGPHLALFSHPGVLSRLAFWLVDALRDRFPAAKLTSRTKKDSLPFVVACLNETTQSYMVVGIMAALDFDATRKNEFGLAFLDAKERCNARTRHGSFDTSVLEINHDDLKIFLETLCEGRE
;
A
#
# COMPACT_ATOMS: atom_id res chain seq x y z
N MET A 1 52.32 -11.01 23.43
CA MET A 1 51.57 -10.33 22.35
C MET A 1 50.09 -10.53 22.64
N ALA A 2 49.58 -9.82 23.63
CA ALA A 2 48.15 -9.79 23.98
C ALA A 2 47.77 -8.31 24.15
N SER A 3 48.02 -7.53 23.10
CA SER A 3 47.81 -6.08 23.11
C SER A 3 47.48 -5.50 21.73
N THR A 4 47.13 -6.33 20.75
CA THR A 4 46.84 -5.87 19.37
C THR A 4 45.47 -6.31 18.84
N GLU A 5 44.83 -7.33 19.41
CA GLU A 5 43.45 -7.72 19.03
C GLU A 5 42.35 -6.92 19.78
N GLU A 6 42.68 -6.26 20.90
CA GLU A 6 41.75 -5.34 21.56
C GLU A 6 41.61 -4.00 20.81
N TRP A 7 42.52 -3.68 19.86
CA TRP A 7 42.57 -2.37 19.22
C TRP A 7 41.72 -2.27 17.93
N THR A 8 41.29 -3.39 17.35
CA THR A 8 40.50 -3.43 16.10
C THR A 8 39.01 -3.71 16.31
N LEU A 9 38.62 -4.31 17.44
CA LEU A 9 37.21 -4.53 17.83
C LEU A 9 36.54 -3.30 18.50
N GLN A 10 37.31 -2.26 18.78
CA GLN A 10 36.88 -1.05 19.48
C GLN A 10 36.49 0.12 18.55
N ASN A 11 36.76 0.00 17.24
CA ASN A 11 36.61 1.09 16.25
C ASN A 11 35.66 0.75 15.09
N ASP A 12 34.64 -0.09 15.28
CA ASP A 12 33.54 -0.22 14.32
C ASP A 12 32.70 1.08 14.33
N PRO A 13 32.68 1.89 13.25
CA PRO A 13 31.94 3.15 13.20
C PRO A 13 30.43 2.93 13.33
N MET A 14 29.90 1.79 12.87
CA MET A 14 28.51 1.41 13.03
C MET A 14 28.20 0.90 14.43
N ARG A 15 29.15 0.29 15.14
CA ARG A 15 29.01 0.01 16.58
C ARG A 15 29.11 1.28 17.41
N ILE A 16 29.97 2.23 17.06
CA ILE A 16 30.07 3.55 17.72
C ILE A 16 28.84 4.39 17.39
N TYR A 17 28.30 4.31 16.17
CA TYR A 17 27.07 4.98 15.76
C TYR A 17 25.85 4.33 16.39
N ARG A 18 25.74 2.99 16.40
CA ARG A 18 24.71 2.26 17.17
C ARG A 18 24.88 2.52 18.66
N GLN A 19 26.09 2.54 19.21
CA GLN A 19 26.30 2.94 20.61
C GLN A 19 25.94 4.40 20.84
N LYS A 20 26.22 5.34 19.93
CA LYS A 20 25.82 6.76 20.07
C LYS A 20 24.31 6.94 19.90
N ARG A 21 23.69 6.21 18.97
CA ARG A 21 22.24 6.18 18.70
C ARG A 21 21.50 5.53 19.86
N ASP A 22 21.94 4.37 20.31
CA ASP A 22 21.37 3.61 21.42
C ASP A 22 21.73 4.27 22.77
N ALA A 23 22.85 5.00 22.90
CA ALA A 23 23.12 5.90 24.03
C ALA A 23 22.29 7.19 23.97
N SER A 24 21.85 7.62 22.78
CA SER A 24 20.93 8.76 22.61
C SER A 24 19.46 8.38 22.80
N HIS A 25 19.10 7.12 22.58
CA HIS A 25 17.78 6.55 22.84
C HIS A 25 17.75 5.92 24.23
N ALA A 26 17.44 6.75 25.23
CA ALA A 26 17.25 6.26 26.58
C ALA A 26 16.10 5.25 26.64
N SER A 27 16.41 4.00 27.01
CA SER A 27 15.42 2.95 27.29
C SER A 27 14.48 3.34 28.42
N VAL A 28 13.30 2.75 28.47
CA VAL A 28 12.37 2.93 29.60
C VAL A 28 13.08 2.57 30.90
N ALA A 29 13.83 1.48 30.93
CA ALA A 29 14.59 1.04 32.10
C ALA A 29 15.72 2.00 32.52
N SER A 30 16.29 2.78 31.59
CA SER A 30 17.35 3.76 31.89
C SER A 30 16.81 5.06 32.49
N LYS A 31 15.55 5.41 32.20
CA LYS A 31 14.89 6.64 32.70
C LYS A 31 13.90 6.40 33.83
N TYR A 32 13.34 5.19 33.92
CA TYR A 32 12.22 4.89 34.79
C TYR A 32 12.37 3.53 35.49
N SER A 33 12.16 3.53 36.80
CA SER A 33 11.95 2.32 37.59
C SER A 33 10.47 1.95 37.60
N ILE A 34 10.10 0.83 36.98
CA ILE A 34 8.72 0.32 36.99
C ILE A 34 8.36 -0.18 38.40
N LEU A 35 7.42 0.49 39.06
CA LEU A 35 6.95 0.15 40.40
C LEU A 35 5.88 -0.95 40.39
N GLY A 36 5.15 -1.08 39.28
CA GLY A 36 4.27 -2.23 39.02
C GLY A 36 3.05 -1.90 38.17
N PHE A 37 2.16 -2.87 38.00
CA PHE A 37 1.03 -2.81 37.09
C PHE A 37 -0.16 -2.02 37.66
N ILE A 38 -0.79 -1.18 36.82
CA ILE A 38 -1.95 -0.34 37.18
C ILE A 38 -3.24 -0.91 36.57
N SER A 39 -3.26 -1.17 35.26
CA SER A 39 -4.44 -1.62 34.53
C SER A 39 -4.10 -2.14 33.12
N SER A 40 -4.97 -2.99 32.56
CA SER A 40 -4.92 -3.41 31.15
C SER A 40 -6.22 -2.98 30.47
N GLY A 41 -6.11 -2.39 29.29
CA GLY A 41 -7.24 -2.01 28.44
C GLY A 41 -7.17 -2.67 27.07
N THR A 42 -8.07 -2.26 26.18
CA THR A 42 -8.14 -2.69 24.77
C THR A 42 -6.84 -2.41 24.01
N TYR A 43 -6.22 -1.26 24.28
CA TYR A 43 -5.06 -0.76 23.51
C TYR A 43 -3.70 -1.03 24.17
N GLY A 44 -3.64 -1.57 25.39
CA GLY A 44 -2.36 -1.72 26.09
C GLY A 44 -2.42 -2.04 27.57
N ARG A 45 -1.25 -2.04 28.20
CA ARG A 45 -1.06 -2.16 29.66
C ARG A 45 -0.48 -0.86 30.21
N VAL A 46 -0.92 -0.45 31.39
CA VAL A 46 -0.47 0.76 32.07
C VAL A 46 0.29 0.37 33.34
N TYR A 47 1.45 0.99 33.53
CA TYR A 47 2.38 0.72 34.63
C TYR A 47 2.65 1.99 35.43
N LYS A 48 2.81 1.85 36.74
CA LYS A 48 3.32 2.92 37.59
C LYS A 48 4.84 2.89 37.49
N ALA A 49 5.45 4.04 37.28
CA ALA A 49 6.89 4.15 37.19
C ALA A 49 7.40 5.37 37.96
N GLN A 50 8.65 5.33 38.39
CA GLN A 50 9.35 6.44 39.04
C GLN A 50 10.53 6.87 38.17
N SER A 51 10.67 8.16 37.88
CA SER A 51 11.81 8.68 37.14
C SER A 51 13.11 8.48 37.93
N LEU A 52 14.20 8.11 37.24
CA LEU A 52 15.51 7.85 37.84
C LEU A 52 16.37 9.12 38.01
N GLY A 53 15.91 10.29 37.57
CA GLY A 53 16.57 11.59 37.76
C GLY A 53 16.35 12.23 39.14
N GLU A 54 16.95 13.42 39.37
CA GLU A 54 16.99 14.11 40.68
C GLU A 54 15.62 14.34 41.35
N ASP A 55 14.55 14.47 40.56
CA ASP A 55 13.19 14.76 41.05
C ASP A 55 12.39 13.53 41.52
N ALA A 56 12.83 12.31 41.22
CA ALA A 56 12.17 11.04 41.59
C ALA A 56 10.63 11.02 41.44
N LYS A 57 10.10 11.68 40.40
CA LYS A 57 8.67 11.87 40.14
C LYS A 57 7.99 10.59 39.69
N ILE A 58 6.70 10.46 40.03
CA ILE A 58 5.87 9.31 39.67
C ILE A 58 5.15 9.58 38.35
N HIS A 59 5.15 8.58 37.46
CA HIS A 59 4.57 8.61 36.13
C HIS A 59 3.69 7.38 35.87
N ALA A 60 2.78 7.51 34.90
CA ALA A 60 2.03 6.39 34.34
C ALA A 60 2.58 6.07 32.94
N ILE A 61 3.01 4.84 32.69
CA ILE A 61 3.54 4.41 31.40
C ILE A 61 2.55 3.47 30.74
N LYS A 62 1.94 3.91 29.62
CA LYS A 62 1.06 3.09 28.79
C LYS A 62 1.89 2.41 27.71
N LYS A 63 2.03 1.09 27.81
CA LYS A 63 2.66 0.21 26.81
C LYS A 63 1.59 -0.35 25.88
N PHE A 64 1.71 -0.10 24.58
CA PHE A 64 0.83 -0.71 23.57
C PHE A 64 1.17 -2.19 23.38
N LYS A 65 0.16 -3.04 23.19
CA LYS A 65 0.35 -4.47 22.91
C LYS A 65 0.63 -4.67 21.41
N PRO A 66 1.56 -5.57 21.03
CA PRO A 66 1.58 -6.11 19.67
C PRO A 66 0.35 -7.04 19.48
N ASP A 67 -0.20 -7.08 18.26
CA ASP A 67 -1.29 -8.00 17.94
C ASP A 67 -0.82 -9.46 18.04
N LYS A 68 -1.73 -10.34 18.45
CA LYS A 68 -1.50 -11.78 18.56
C LYS A 68 -2.60 -12.51 17.80
N GLU A 69 -2.26 -13.15 16.69
CA GLU A 69 -3.07 -14.18 16.06
C GLU A 69 -2.42 -15.54 16.31
N GLY A 70 -2.98 -16.33 17.23
CA GLY A 70 -2.43 -17.64 17.62
C GLY A 70 -1.09 -17.53 18.37
N ASP A 71 -0.14 -18.40 18.04
CA ASP A 71 1.20 -18.47 18.64
C ASP A 71 2.25 -17.57 17.93
N VAL A 72 1.86 -16.85 16.87
CA VAL A 72 2.74 -15.95 16.12
C VAL A 72 2.51 -14.52 16.59
N VAL A 73 3.56 -13.87 17.08
CA VAL A 73 3.54 -12.42 17.38
C VAL A 73 3.77 -11.68 16.06
N THR A 74 2.69 -11.28 15.40
CA THR A 74 2.74 -10.40 14.23
C THR A 74 2.87 -8.95 14.70
N TYR A 75 3.98 -8.30 14.35
CA TYR A 75 4.17 -6.87 14.63
C TYR A 75 3.43 -6.04 13.57
N THR A 76 2.13 -5.82 13.78
CA THR A 76 1.21 -5.04 12.94
C THR A 76 1.41 -3.53 13.09
N GLY A 77 2.62 -3.02 12.85
CA GLY A 77 2.88 -1.57 12.84
C GLY A 77 2.39 -0.81 14.09
N ILE A 78 2.11 0.49 13.95
CA ILE A 78 1.55 1.33 15.01
C ILE A 78 0.04 1.51 14.76
N SER A 79 -0.82 1.13 15.71
CA SER A 79 -2.26 1.30 15.54
C SER A 79 -2.65 2.78 15.30
N GLN A 80 -3.60 3.04 14.40
CA GLN A 80 -4.15 4.40 14.15
C GLN A 80 -4.64 5.08 15.43
N SER A 81 -5.18 4.32 16.38
CA SER A 81 -5.59 4.84 17.69
C SER A 81 -4.40 5.31 18.52
N ALA A 82 -3.26 4.62 18.47
CA ALA A 82 -2.02 5.03 19.14
C ALA A 82 -1.42 6.29 18.50
N VAL A 83 -1.33 6.36 17.17
CA VAL A 83 -0.82 7.56 16.46
C VAL A 83 -1.68 8.77 16.81
N ARG A 84 -3.01 8.62 16.75
CA ARG A 84 -3.96 9.69 17.08
C ARG A 84 -3.83 10.14 18.53
N GLU A 85 -3.75 9.18 19.46
CA GLU A 85 -3.57 9.48 20.88
C GLU A 85 -2.25 10.21 21.12
N ILE A 86 -1.16 9.82 20.45
CA ILE A 86 0.13 10.52 20.53
C ILE A 86 0.03 11.94 19.96
N ALA A 87 -0.55 12.10 18.77
CA ALA A 87 -0.66 13.39 18.09
C ALA A 87 -1.51 14.37 18.90
N LEU A 88 -2.70 13.97 19.35
CA LEU A 88 -3.58 14.83 20.15
C LEU A 88 -2.94 15.19 21.49
N ASN A 89 -2.36 14.22 22.21
CA ASN A 89 -1.76 14.48 23.52
C ASN A 89 -0.47 15.33 23.45
N ARG A 90 0.19 15.44 22.29
CA ARG A 90 1.33 16.33 22.09
C ARG A 90 0.93 17.80 21.92
N GLU A 91 -0.24 18.05 21.33
CA GLU A 91 -0.71 19.39 20.98
C GLU A 91 -1.60 20.04 22.07
N ILE A 92 -2.10 19.24 23.02
CA ILE A 92 -2.99 19.73 24.09
C ILE A 92 -2.23 19.92 25.41
N ASP A 93 -2.51 21.03 26.07
CA ASP A 93 -2.03 21.28 27.43
C ASP A 93 -3.11 22.02 28.22
N HIS A 94 -3.62 21.37 29.27
CA HIS A 94 -4.66 21.94 30.13
C HIS A 94 -4.64 21.29 31.50
N GLU A 95 -4.95 22.06 32.54
CA GLU A 95 -4.92 21.60 33.94
C GLU A 95 -5.85 20.41 34.21
N ASN A 96 -6.98 20.31 33.49
CA ASN A 96 -7.92 19.20 33.60
C ASN A 96 -7.82 18.14 32.50
N ILE A 97 -6.68 18.05 31.81
CA ILE A 97 -6.37 17.01 30.82
C ILE A 97 -5.06 16.34 31.25
N VAL A 98 -4.97 15.02 31.07
CA VAL A 98 -3.74 14.28 31.37
C VAL A 98 -2.62 14.69 30.42
N ALA A 99 -1.51 15.17 30.98
CA ALA A 99 -0.37 15.62 30.20
C ALA A 99 0.52 14.43 29.79
N LEU A 100 0.81 14.32 28.49
CA LEU A 100 1.87 13.46 27.95
C LEU A 100 3.23 14.13 28.20
N LYS A 101 4.16 13.39 28.81
CA LYS A 101 5.51 13.87 29.13
C LYS A 101 6.51 13.48 28.06
N GLU A 102 6.51 12.23 27.64
CA GLU A 102 7.33 11.77 26.52
C GLU A 102 6.77 10.50 25.90
N VAL A 103 7.27 10.18 24.70
CA VAL A 103 7.01 8.92 24.00
C VAL A 103 8.35 8.23 23.81
N ILE A 104 8.47 7.00 24.30
CA ILE A 104 9.66 6.17 24.18
C ILE A 104 9.34 5.01 23.25
N LEU A 105 10.24 4.76 22.29
CA LEU A 105 10.18 3.66 21.36
C LEU A 105 11.30 2.67 21.73
N GLU A 106 10.93 1.47 22.17
CA GLU A 106 11.87 0.45 22.64
C GLU A 106 11.32 -0.95 22.32
N ASP A 107 12.16 -1.86 21.82
CA ASP A 107 11.79 -3.26 21.51
C ASP A 107 10.56 -3.41 20.61
N LYS A 108 10.42 -2.50 19.63
CA LYS A 108 9.24 -2.36 18.75
C LYS A 108 7.95 -1.99 19.53
N SER A 109 8.04 -1.83 20.84
CA SER A 109 7.12 -1.23 21.82
C SER A 109 6.90 0.27 21.68
N ILE A 110 5.67 0.78 21.78
CA ILE A 110 5.42 2.20 22.11
C ILE A 110 5.10 2.33 23.59
N TYR A 111 5.79 3.26 24.24
CA TYR A 111 5.56 3.63 25.63
C TYR A 111 5.22 5.12 25.70
N MET A 112 3.99 5.43 26.08
CA MET A 112 3.57 6.80 26.36
C MET A 112 3.68 7.05 27.86
N VAL A 113 4.51 8.03 28.24
CA VAL A 113 4.72 8.43 29.63
C VAL A 113 3.83 9.62 29.95
N PHE A 114 2.84 9.41 30.79
CA PHE A 114 1.91 10.44 31.25
C PHE A 114 2.24 10.91 32.68
N GLU A 115 1.70 12.06 33.06
CA GLU A 115 1.57 12.39 34.48
C GLU A 115 0.75 11.32 35.22
N PHE A 116 1.12 11.05 36.47
CA PHE A 116 0.41 10.07 37.27
C PHE A 116 -0.74 10.72 38.05
N ALA A 117 -1.91 10.08 38.01
CA ALA A 117 -3.04 10.38 38.88
C ALA A 117 -3.36 9.15 39.73
N GLU A 118 -3.57 9.35 41.03
CA GLU A 118 -3.70 8.30 42.02
C GLU A 118 -5.01 7.52 41.89
N HIS A 119 -6.06 8.19 41.43
CA HIS A 119 -7.42 7.67 41.43
C HIS A 119 -8.12 7.91 40.10
N ASP A 120 -9.25 7.22 39.90
CA ASP A 120 -10.23 7.51 38.84
C ASP A 120 -11.63 7.62 39.45
N PHE A 121 -12.59 8.18 38.70
CA PHE A 121 -13.96 8.37 39.20
C PHE A 121 -14.63 7.04 39.53
N LEU A 122 -14.32 5.96 38.80
CA LEU A 122 -14.86 4.61 39.09
C LEU A 122 -14.43 4.14 40.48
N GLN A 123 -13.19 4.39 40.88
CA GLN A 123 -12.69 4.08 42.23
C GLN A 123 -13.37 4.92 43.31
N VAL A 124 -13.64 6.21 43.04
CA VAL A 124 -14.43 7.05 43.96
C VAL A 124 -15.82 6.46 44.17
N ILE A 125 -16.50 6.06 43.09
CA ILE A 125 -17.81 5.42 43.13
C ILE A 125 -17.75 4.12 43.94
N GLN A 126 -16.79 3.24 43.64
CA GLN A 126 -16.63 1.96 44.33
C GLN A 126 -16.33 2.13 45.82
N HIS A 127 -15.46 3.08 46.18
CA HIS A 127 -15.12 3.35 47.57
C HIS A 127 -16.35 3.81 48.37
N HIS A 128 -17.13 4.74 47.80
CA HIS A 128 -18.38 5.20 48.40
C HIS A 128 -19.45 4.10 48.47
N ALA A 129 -19.60 3.29 47.42
CA ALA A 129 -20.61 2.25 47.35
C ALA A 129 -20.34 1.07 48.30
N THR A 130 -19.09 0.63 48.37
CA THR A 130 -18.72 -0.62 49.04
C THR A 130 -18.07 -0.41 50.41
N THR A 131 -17.17 0.56 50.52
CA THR A 131 -16.31 0.76 51.69
C THR A 131 -16.93 1.75 52.67
N LEU A 132 -17.16 3.00 52.26
CA LEU A 132 -17.75 4.02 53.12
C LEU A 132 -19.25 3.84 53.30
N ARG A 133 -19.92 3.23 52.31
CA ARG A 133 -21.38 3.06 52.27
C ARG A 133 -22.13 4.37 52.51
N THR A 134 -21.60 5.46 51.97
CA THR A 134 -22.15 6.82 52.08
C THR A 134 -22.13 7.50 50.72
N SER A 135 -23.06 8.41 50.47
CA SER A 135 -23.09 9.22 49.24
C SER A 135 -21.93 10.21 49.20
N ILE A 136 -21.47 10.53 47.99
CA ILE A 136 -20.52 11.63 47.77
C ILE A 136 -21.18 12.93 48.21
N THR A 137 -20.45 13.77 48.96
CA THR A 137 -21.00 15.06 49.40
C THR A 137 -21.20 16.00 48.23
N ILE A 138 -22.20 16.89 48.32
CA ILE A 138 -22.52 17.83 47.24
C ILE A 138 -21.34 18.76 46.90
N SER A 139 -20.51 19.11 47.88
CA SER A 139 -19.30 19.93 47.68
C SER A 139 -18.26 19.21 46.81
N VAL A 140 -18.01 17.93 47.08
CA VAL A 140 -17.10 17.09 46.30
C VAL A 140 -17.68 16.89 44.90
N LEU A 141 -18.96 16.51 44.80
CA LEU A 141 -19.63 16.28 43.53
C LEU A 141 -19.60 17.51 42.62
N LYS A 142 -19.92 18.71 43.14
CA LYS A 142 -19.83 19.95 42.37
C LYS A 142 -18.41 20.23 41.89
N SER A 143 -17.41 20.04 42.75
CA SER A 143 -16.01 20.27 42.41
C SER A 143 -15.53 19.33 41.29
N LEU A 144 -15.88 18.04 41.37
CA LEU A 144 -15.52 17.04 40.37
C LEU A 144 -16.15 17.35 38.99
N ILE A 145 -17.45 17.67 38.97
CA ILE A 145 -18.16 17.96 37.72
C ILE A 145 -17.76 19.31 37.13
N TYR A 146 -17.49 20.32 37.96
CA TYR A 146 -17.01 21.62 37.50
C TYR A 146 -15.67 21.48 36.76
N GLN A 147 -14.70 20.77 37.36
CA GLN A 147 -13.39 20.54 36.73
C GLN A 147 -13.49 19.68 35.47
N LEU A 148 -14.41 18.70 35.45
CA LEU A 148 -14.67 17.90 34.25
C LEU A 148 -15.21 18.77 33.09
N PHE A 149 -16.15 19.68 33.36
CA PHE A 149 -16.61 20.62 32.35
C PHE A 149 -15.52 21.62 31.94
N ASN A 150 -14.65 22.05 32.86
CA ASN A 150 -13.54 22.95 32.55
C ASN A 150 -12.56 22.30 31.53
N GLY A 151 -12.18 21.04 31.75
CA GLY A 151 -11.40 20.27 30.76
C GLY A 151 -12.14 20.05 29.44
N LEU A 152 -13.44 19.79 29.49
CA LEU A 152 -14.24 19.57 28.29
C LEU A 152 -14.40 20.84 27.45
N VAL A 153 -14.51 22.01 28.08
CA VAL A 153 -14.52 23.31 27.39
C VAL A 153 -13.24 23.50 26.59
N TYR A 154 -12.08 23.17 27.16
CA TYR A 154 -10.81 23.23 26.45
C TYR A 154 -10.81 22.30 25.23
N LEU A 155 -11.13 21.01 25.40
CA LEU A 155 -11.19 20.06 24.28
C LEU A 155 -12.13 20.54 23.17
N HIS A 156 -13.32 21.01 23.55
CA HIS A 156 -14.31 21.53 22.62
C HIS A 156 -13.85 22.83 21.95
N SER A 157 -13.06 23.68 22.60
CA SER A 157 -12.47 24.88 21.98
C SER A 157 -11.40 24.53 20.94
N CYS A 158 -10.67 23.43 21.16
CA CYS A 158 -9.72 22.86 20.20
C CYS A 158 -10.40 21.99 19.11
N HIS A 159 -11.74 22.01 19.03
CA HIS A 159 -12.52 21.19 18.09
C HIS A 159 -12.33 19.67 18.26
N ILE A 160 -11.95 19.21 19.45
CA ILE A 160 -11.77 17.80 19.78
C ILE A 160 -13.04 17.26 20.46
N LEU A 161 -13.59 16.17 19.94
CA LEU A 161 -14.59 15.32 20.62
C LEU A 161 -13.88 14.19 21.34
N HIS A 162 -14.25 13.91 22.59
CA HIS A 162 -13.65 12.83 23.34
C HIS A 162 -14.22 11.45 22.97
N ARG A 163 -15.54 11.34 22.80
CA ARG A 163 -16.26 10.12 22.39
C ARG A 163 -16.22 8.91 23.35
N ASP A 164 -15.46 8.91 24.45
CA ASP A 164 -15.42 7.79 25.43
C ASP A 164 -15.28 8.30 26.87
N LEU A 165 -16.01 9.35 27.20
CA LEU A 165 -16.10 9.85 28.57
C LEU A 165 -16.88 8.86 29.44
N LYS A 166 -16.19 8.31 30.44
CA LYS A 166 -16.72 7.40 31.44
C LYS A 166 -15.89 7.49 32.73
N PRO A 167 -16.39 7.03 33.88
CA PRO A 167 -15.68 7.17 35.15
C PRO A 167 -14.26 6.55 35.17
N ALA A 168 -14.01 5.51 34.36
CA ALA A 168 -12.69 4.89 34.27
C ALA A 168 -11.63 5.72 33.50
N ASN A 169 -12.08 6.66 32.66
CA ASN A 169 -11.21 7.53 31.83
C ASN A 169 -11.05 8.94 32.44
N ILE A 170 -11.68 9.20 33.58
CA ILE A 170 -11.61 10.48 34.30
C ILE A 170 -10.82 10.25 35.58
N LEU A 171 -9.59 10.73 35.59
CA LEU A 171 -8.62 10.53 36.65
C LEU A 171 -8.68 11.66 37.69
N ILE A 172 -8.15 11.42 38.89
CA ILE A 172 -8.03 12.41 39.96
C ILE A 172 -6.66 12.27 40.62
N THR A 173 -5.97 13.40 40.75
CA THR A 173 -4.73 13.49 41.53
C THR A 173 -5.01 13.50 43.04
N ALA A 174 -4.00 13.21 43.85
CA ALA A 174 -4.06 13.31 45.32
C ALA A 174 -4.42 14.72 45.82
N SER A 175 -4.16 15.73 44.99
CA SER A 175 -4.52 17.13 45.27
C SER A 175 -5.99 17.46 44.95
N GLY A 176 -6.78 16.49 44.49
CA GLY A 176 -8.19 16.64 44.16
C GLY A 176 -8.46 17.29 42.80
N VAL A 177 -7.45 17.34 41.92
CA VAL A 177 -7.57 17.86 40.55
C VAL A 177 -7.99 16.76 39.59
N VAL A 178 -9.06 17.00 38.83
CA VAL A 178 -9.61 16.09 37.82
C VAL A 178 -8.79 16.17 36.53
N LYS A 179 -8.51 15.03 35.91
CA LYS A 179 -7.74 14.89 34.67
C LYS A 179 -8.49 13.98 33.70
N ILE A 180 -8.94 14.54 32.58
CA ILE A 180 -9.55 13.77 31.48
C ILE A 180 -8.43 13.04 30.72
N GLY A 181 -8.58 11.75 30.49
CA GLY A 181 -7.59 10.93 29.77
C GLY A 181 -8.21 9.94 28.79
N ASP A 182 -7.34 9.22 28.08
CA ASP A 182 -7.67 8.25 27.02
C ASP A 182 -8.33 8.87 25.78
N LEU A 183 -7.51 9.47 24.92
CA LEU A 183 -7.92 10.10 23.66
C LEU A 183 -7.84 9.16 22.44
N GLY A 184 -7.70 7.84 22.65
CA GLY A 184 -7.60 6.87 21.54
C GLY A 184 -8.81 6.88 20.59
N LEU A 185 -9.99 7.22 21.11
CA LEU A 185 -11.25 7.33 20.36
C LEU A 185 -11.63 8.76 19.98
N ALA A 186 -10.83 9.76 20.37
CA ALA A 186 -11.13 11.16 20.11
C ALA A 186 -11.08 11.48 18.59
N ARG A 187 -11.74 12.57 18.19
CA ARG A 187 -11.74 13.06 16.80
C ARG A 187 -11.73 14.58 16.74
N LEU A 188 -11.09 15.13 15.70
CA LEU A 188 -11.23 16.53 15.32
C LEU A 188 -12.50 16.73 14.50
N ILE A 189 -13.25 17.80 14.77
CA ILE A 189 -14.39 18.22 13.95
C ILE A 189 -13.93 19.34 13.02
N TYR A 190 -13.99 19.08 11.71
CA TYR A 190 -13.78 20.09 10.67
C TYR A 190 -15.11 20.63 10.15
N GLN A 191 -15.11 21.87 9.67
CA GLN A 191 -16.18 22.42 8.83
C GLN A 191 -15.75 22.27 7.35
N PRO A 192 -16.55 21.64 6.48
CA PRO A 192 -17.92 21.16 6.70
C PRO A 192 -17.99 19.85 7.51
N LEU A 193 -19.12 19.64 8.20
CA LEU A 193 -19.42 18.45 9.01
C LEU A 193 -19.37 17.19 8.12
N GLN A 194 -18.28 16.44 8.19
CA GLN A 194 -18.14 15.16 7.49
C GLN A 194 -19.16 14.13 8.05
N PRO A 195 -19.91 13.39 7.20
CA PRO A 195 -20.76 12.29 7.64
C PRO A 195 -19.90 11.13 8.15
N LEU A 196 -20.22 10.59 9.33
CA LEU A 196 -19.44 9.55 10.00
C LEU A 196 -19.74 8.12 9.52
N PHE A 197 -20.32 7.96 8.33
CA PHE A 197 -20.62 6.64 7.75
C PHE A 197 -19.47 6.07 6.90
N ALA A 198 -18.29 6.70 6.89
CA ALA A 198 -17.07 6.19 6.24
C ALA A 198 -16.31 5.16 7.11
N GLY A 199 -16.98 4.09 7.56
CA GLY A 199 -16.33 2.95 8.23
C GLY A 199 -15.98 3.11 9.72
N ASP A 200 -16.22 4.28 10.31
CA ASP A 200 -15.94 4.55 11.73
C ASP A 200 -16.97 3.83 12.62
N LYS A 201 -16.65 2.61 13.11
CA LYS A 201 -17.50 1.93 14.11
C LYS A 201 -17.73 2.89 15.28
N VAL A 202 -18.98 3.11 15.67
CA VAL A 202 -19.33 3.89 16.87
C VAL A 202 -18.93 3.08 18.10
N VAL A 203 -17.63 3.09 18.43
CA VAL A 203 -17.07 2.45 19.61
C VAL A 203 -17.09 3.48 20.74
N VAL A 204 -18.18 3.48 21.49
CA VAL A 204 -18.33 4.21 22.75
C VAL A 204 -18.87 3.22 23.76
N THR A 205 -18.38 3.25 25.00
CA THR A 205 -18.98 2.45 26.09
C THR A 205 -20.49 2.68 26.14
N ILE A 206 -21.30 1.66 25.88
CA ILE A 206 -22.72 1.81 25.56
C ILE A 206 -23.53 2.57 26.62
N TRP A 207 -23.18 2.45 27.90
CA TRP A 207 -23.88 3.08 29.02
C TRP A 207 -23.86 4.62 29.02
N TYR A 208 -22.88 5.22 28.35
CA TYR A 208 -22.69 6.69 28.28
C TYR A 208 -22.99 7.23 26.88
N ARG A 209 -23.47 6.39 25.96
CA ARG A 209 -23.75 6.76 24.58
C ARG A 209 -25.04 7.59 24.48
N ALA A 210 -24.97 8.71 23.76
CA ALA A 210 -26.08 9.63 23.55
C ALA A 210 -27.19 9.02 22.68
N PRO A 211 -28.47 9.43 22.86
CA PRO A 211 -29.61 8.84 22.14
C PRO A 211 -29.50 9.01 20.63
N GLU A 212 -28.98 10.12 20.12
CA GLU A 212 -28.75 10.35 18.68
C GLU A 212 -27.80 9.30 18.07
N LEU A 213 -26.77 8.85 18.81
CA LEU A 213 -25.87 7.80 18.36
C LEU A 213 -26.55 6.42 18.37
N LEU A 214 -27.44 6.16 19.33
CA LEU A 214 -28.23 4.93 19.42
C LEU A 214 -29.33 4.87 18.34
N MET A 215 -29.78 6.04 17.89
CA MET A 215 -30.80 6.21 16.85
C MET A 215 -30.22 6.25 15.42
N GLY A 216 -28.90 6.11 15.29
CA GLY A 216 -28.21 6.00 14.00
C GLY A 216 -27.90 7.35 13.32
N ALA A 217 -27.83 8.45 14.08
CA ALA A 217 -27.53 9.77 13.51
C ALA A 217 -26.23 9.76 12.69
N LYS A 218 -26.31 10.26 11.44
CA LYS A 218 -25.16 10.34 10.52
C LYS A 218 -24.20 11.47 10.84
N HIS A 219 -24.69 12.49 11.54
CA HIS A 219 -23.95 13.65 11.99
C HIS A 219 -24.16 13.81 13.50
N TYR A 220 -23.08 14.01 14.23
CA TYR A 220 -23.11 14.33 15.66
C TYR A 220 -22.05 15.39 15.97
N ASN A 221 -22.23 16.09 17.09
CA ASN A 221 -21.42 17.23 17.48
C ASN A 221 -20.93 17.08 18.94
N LYS A 222 -20.46 18.19 19.52
CA LYS A 222 -19.96 18.28 20.90
C LYS A 222 -20.98 17.86 21.97
N ALA A 223 -22.27 17.83 21.64
CA ALA A 223 -23.36 17.48 22.55
C ALA A 223 -23.30 16.01 23.04
N ILE A 224 -22.63 15.10 22.32
CA ILE A 224 -22.49 13.70 22.77
C ILE A 224 -21.63 13.59 24.04
N ASP A 225 -20.60 14.43 24.15
CA ASP A 225 -19.73 14.44 25.33
C ASP A 225 -20.46 15.07 26.53
N CYS A 226 -21.29 16.10 26.28
CA CYS A 226 -22.13 16.70 27.30
C CYS A 226 -23.15 15.71 27.87
N TRP A 227 -23.75 14.87 27.03
CA TRP A 227 -24.60 13.75 27.47
C TRP A 227 -23.82 12.78 28.37
N ALA A 228 -22.63 12.37 27.95
CA ALA A 228 -21.78 11.46 28.71
C ALA A 228 -21.40 12.05 30.10
N VAL A 229 -21.11 13.35 30.18
CA VAL A 229 -20.89 14.03 31.47
C VAL A 229 -22.14 14.01 32.34
N GLY A 230 -23.34 14.18 31.76
CA GLY A 230 -24.62 14.00 32.47
C GLY A 230 -24.74 12.60 33.08
N CYS A 231 -24.40 11.55 32.32
CA CYS A 231 -24.36 10.18 32.81
C CYS A 231 -23.35 10.00 33.96
N VAL A 232 -22.14 10.57 33.84
CA VAL A 232 -21.09 10.53 34.88
C VAL A 232 -21.54 11.25 36.16
N MET A 233 -22.15 12.44 36.04
CA MET A 233 -22.70 13.18 37.17
C MET A 233 -23.78 12.38 37.90
N ALA A 234 -24.70 11.78 37.15
CA ALA A 234 -25.74 10.92 37.71
C ALA A 234 -25.17 9.68 38.41
N GLU A 235 -24.13 9.08 37.85
CA GLU A 235 -23.46 7.93 38.43
C GLU A 235 -22.71 8.27 39.71
N LEU A 236 -21.98 9.38 39.78
CA LEU A 236 -21.35 9.85 41.02
C LEU A 236 -22.39 10.14 42.11
N ALA A 237 -23.54 10.72 41.75
CA ALA A 237 -24.61 11.03 42.70
C ALA A 237 -25.31 9.77 43.22
N SER A 238 -25.46 8.72 42.40
CA SER A 238 -26.23 7.52 42.75
C SER A 238 -25.38 6.28 43.05
N LEU A 239 -24.07 6.36 42.82
CA LEU A 239 -23.07 5.29 42.95
C LEU A 239 -23.34 4.07 42.06
N ARG A 240 -24.14 4.25 41.01
CA ARG A 240 -24.47 3.22 40.02
C ARG A 240 -24.74 3.88 38.66
N PRO A 241 -24.42 3.23 37.53
CA PRO A 241 -24.73 3.80 36.22
C PRO A 241 -26.22 4.09 36.08
N ILE A 242 -26.57 5.26 35.57
CA ILE A 242 -27.97 5.66 35.38
C ILE A 242 -28.64 4.88 34.24
N PHE A 243 -27.91 4.59 33.15
CA PHE A 243 -28.39 3.85 31.98
C PHE A 243 -27.52 2.62 31.73
N LYS A 244 -27.80 1.53 32.44
CA LYS A 244 -27.06 0.27 32.32
C LYS A 244 -27.75 -0.71 31.37
N GLY A 245 -27.65 -0.48 30.07
CA GLY A 245 -28.17 -1.40 29.06
C GLY A 245 -27.15 -2.45 28.62
N GLU A 246 -27.65 -3.55 28.08
CA GLU A 246 -26.86 -4.59 27.44
C GLU A 246 -26.57 -4.23 25.98
N GLU A 247 -25.31 -4.38 25.57
CA GLU A 247 -24.91 -4.16 24.18
C GLU A 247 -25.41 -5.31 23.29
N ALA A 248 -26.14 -4.95 22.23
CA ALA A 248 -26.58 -5.92 21.24
C ALA A 248 -25.36 -6.50 20.51
N LYS A 249 -25.26 -7.84 20.51
CA LYS A 249 -24.15 -8.54 19.85
C LYS A 249 -24.20 -8.30 18.33
N LEU A 250 -23.02 -8.10 17.75
CA LEU A 250 -22.86 -7.98 16.29
C LEU A 250 -23.11 -9.34 15.64
N ASP A 251 -24.09 -9.41 14.72
CA ASP A 251 -24.18 -10.51 13.76
C ASP A 251 -23.28 -10.18 12.56
N SER A 252 -22.47 -11.14 12.12
CA SER A 252 -21.39 -11.00 11.11
C SER A 252 -21.83 -10.57 9.69
N LYS A 253 -23.09 -10.15 9.52
CA LYS A 253 -23.75 -9.90 8.21
C LYS A 253 -24.60 -8.62 8.14
N LYS A 254 -24.61 -7.73 9.14
CA LYS A 254 -25.46 -6.50 9.15
C LYS A 254 -24.76 -5.24 9.69
N ASN A 255 -25.33 -4.07 9.36
CA ASN A 255 -25.06 -2.75 9.96
C ASN A 255 -25.06 -2.79 11.50
N VAL A 256 -24.52 -1.73 12.13
CA VAL A 256 -24.52 -1.53 13.60
C VAL A 256 -25.89 -1.92 14.19
N PRO A 257 -25.95 -2.91 15.10
CA PRO A 257 -27.23 -3.43 15.56
C PRO A 257 -27.97 -2.39 16.38
N PHE A 258 -29.29 -2.34 16.19
CA PHE A 258 -30.18 -1.48 16.96
C PHE A 258 -30.07 -1.79 18.45
N GLN A 259 -29.61 -0.81 19.23
CA GLN A 259 -29.28 -0.96 20.65
C GLN A 259 -30.54 -0.86 21.53
N ARG A 260 -31.45 -1.82 21.37
CA ARG A 260 -32.77 -1.84 22.01
C ARG A 260 -32.70 -1.66 23.52
N ASP A 261 -31.87 -2.45 24.20
CA ASP A 261 -31.86 -2.48 25.67
C ASP A 261 -31.36 -1.15 26.25
N GLN A 262 -30.31 -0.57 25.66
CA GLN A 262 -29.81 0.74 26.08
C GLN A 262 -30.86 1.86 25.92
N LEU A 263 -31.59 1.89 24.80
CA LEU A 263 -32.67 2.87 24.59
C LEU A 263 -33.80 2.70 25.61
N LEU A 264 -34.19 1.46 25.94
CA LEU A 264 -35.19 1.19 26.98
C LEU A 264 -34.73 1.72 28.34
N LYS A 265 -33.46 1.55 28.70
CA LYS A 265 -32.91 2.12 29.95
C LYS A 265 -32.93 3.64 30.00
N ILE A 266 -32.75 4.31 28.87
CA ILE A 266 -32.90 5.76 28.78
C ILE A 266 -34.38 6.14 28.99
N PHE A 267 -35.30 5.47 28.30
CA PHE A 267 -36.73 5.77 28.36
C PHE A 267 -37.36 5.49 29.73
N GLU A 268 -36.91 4.45 30.43
CA GLU A 268 -37.34 4.12 31.80
C GLU A 268 -37.17 5.30 32.78
N VAL A 269 -36.21 6.19 32.52
CA VAL A 269 -35.90 7.36 33.38
C VAL A 269 -36.37 8.67 32.75
N LEU A 270 -36.09 8.92 31.48
CA LEU A 270 -36.38 10.19 30.81
C LEU A 270 -37.77 10.24 30.16
N GLY A 271 -38.47 9.11 30.08
CA GLY A 271 -39.67 8.95 29.26
C GLY A 271 -39.33 8.77 27.78
N THR A 272 -40.29 8.30 26.99
CA THR A 272 -40.13 8.18 25.52
C THR A 272 -40.20 9.57 24.89
N PRO A 273 -39.23 9.95 24.01
CA PRO A 273 -39.22 11.29 23.42
C PRO A 273 -40.40 11.49 22.48
N GLU A 274 -41.06 12.64 22.59
CA GLU A 274 -42.03 13.11 21.61
C GLU A 274 -41.40 14.11 20.62
N GLU A 275 -42.14 14.44 19.56
CA GLU A 275 -41.67 15.37 18.52
C GLU A 275 -41.40 16.79 19.06
N HIS A 276 -42.00 17.16 20.20
CA HIS A 276 -41.72 18.42 20.87
C HIS A 276 -40.39 18.40 21.66
N ASP A 277 -39.96 17.24 22.16
CA ASP A 277 -38.69 17.07 22.87
C ASP A 277 -37.50 16.93 21.91
N TRP A 278 -37.76 16.41 20.71
CA TRP A 278 -36.75 16.20 19.67
C TRP A 278 -37.32 16.44 18.26
N PRO A 279 -37.32 17.72 17.81
CA PRO A 279 -37.70 18.09 16.45
C PRO A 279 -36.72 17.46 15.45
N GLY A 280 -37.12 16.36 14.81
CA GLY A 280 -36.26 15.56 13.91
C GLY A 280 -36.11 14.09 14.32
N VAL A 281 -36.65 13.66 15.46
CA VAL A 281 -36.60 12.25 15.89
C VAL A 281 -37.19 11.28 14.84
N ARG A 282 -38.18 11.73 14.06
CA ARG A 282 -38.83 10.96 13.00
C ARG A 282 -37.93 10.67 11.80
N GLU A 283 -36.92 11.51 11.60
CA GLU A 283 -35.97 11.44 10.49
C GLU A 283 -34.77 10.54 10.81
N MET A 284 -34.65 10.12 12.08
CA MET A 284 -33.58 9.23 12.54
C MET A 284 -33.71 7.84 11.92
N PRO A 285 -32.61 7.22 11.45
CA PRO A 285 -32.64 5.91 10.79
C PRO A 285 -33.36 4.81 11.58
N GLU A 286 -33.18 4.80 12.90
CA GLU A 286 -33.75 3.76 13.77
C GLU A 286 -35.12 4.12 14.36
N TYR A 287 -35.77 5.20 13.89
CA TYR A 287 -37.06 5.65 14.42
C TYR A 287 -38.16 4.58 14.37
N GLN A 288 -38.21 3.79 13.29
CA GLN A 288 -39.21 2.73 13.15
C GLN A 288 -39.01 1.59 14.17
N ASN A 289 -37.76 1.31 14.55
CA ASN A 289 -37.44 0.31 15.57
C ASN A 289 -37.72 0.85 16.97
N MET A 290 -37.43 2.14 17.21
CA MET A 290 -37.76 2.85 18.45
C MET A 290 -39.27 2.89 18.71
N LYS A 291 -40.09 3.15 17.67
CA LYS A 291 -41.55 3.19 17.79
C LYS A 291 -42.19 1.86 18.24
N ARG A 292 -41.47 0.74 18.11
CA ARG A 292 -41.89 -0.59 18.56
C ARG A 292 -41.53 -0.88 20.03
N LEU A 293 -40.94 0.10 20.73
CA LEU A 293 -40.64 0.01 22.15
C LEU A 293 -41.84 0.44 22.98
N ASP A 294 -41.92 -0.07 24.20
CA ASP A 294 -42.96 0.33 25.13
C ASP A 294 -42.82 1.82 25.48
N PRO A 295 -43.91 2.59 25.58
CA PRO A 295 -43.86 3.98 25.96
C PRO A 295 -43.62 4.14 27.47
N PHE A 296 -42.80 5.13 27.84
CA PHE A 296 -42.46 5.45 29.23
C PHE A 296 -42.76 6.91 29.56
N THR A 297 -43.06 7.17 30.84
CA THR A 297 -43.24 8.53 31.37
C THR A 297 -41.93 9.04 31.99
N ASN A 298 -41.71 10.35 31.94
CA ASN A 298 -40.49 10.96 32.49
C ASN A 298 -40.49 10.88 34.03
N ARG A 299 -39.44 10.26 34.58
CA ARG A 299 -39.21 10.06 36.02
C ARG A 299 -37.90 10.68 36.51
N LEU A 300 -37.26 11.54 35.71
CA LEU A 300 -35.98 12.15 36.04
C LEU A 300 -36.06 13.00 37.32
N ALA A 301 -37.18 13.72 37.51
CA ALA A 301 -37.40 14.55 38.70
C ALA A 301 -37.45 13.70 39.98
N GLU A 302 -38.20 12.59 39.97
CA GLU A 302 -38.28 11.64 41.08
C GLU A 302 -36.92 11.01 41.37
N TRP A 303 -36.18 10.64 40.31
CA TRP A 303 -34.84 10.09 40.43
C TRP A 303 -33.87 11.09 41.08
N CYS A 304 -33.87 12.36 40.64
CA CYS A 304 -33.00 13.41 41.16
C CYS A 304 -33.33 13.77 42.62
N HIS A 305 -34.61 13.87 42.97
CA HIS A 305 -35.05 14.17 44.33
C HIS A 305 -34.51 13.15 45.35
N ASN A 306 -34.48 11.87 44.96
CA ASN A 306 -34.04 10.76 45.80
C ASN A 306 -32.52 10.61 45.91
N ARG A 307 -31.73 11.22 45.02
CA ARG A 307 -30.28 10.99 44.90
C ARG A 307 -29.44 12.25 45.02
N LEU A 308 -29.77 13.30 44.27
CA LEU A 308 -29.01 14.54 44.20
C LEU A 308 -29.47 15.58 45.23
N ARG A 309 -30.76 15.52 45.64
CA ARG A 309 -31.39 16.41 46.65
C ARG A 309 -31.14 17.91 46.41
N SER A 310 -31.03 18.31 45.14
CA SER A 310 -30.79 19.70 44.72
C SER A 310 -31.65 20.02 43.50
N ASN A 311 -32.48 21.07 43.59
CA ASN A 311 -33.35 21.48 42.50
C ASN A 311 -32.55 22.06 41.33
N SER A 312 -31.53 22.89 41.61
CA SER A 312 -30.61 23.40 40.59
C SER A 312 -29.77 22.29 39.96
N GLY A 313 -29.43 21.23 40.70
CA GLY A 313 -28.77 20.06 40.14
C GLY A 313 -29.67 19.23 39.22
N TYR A 314 -30.98 19.13 39.53
CA TYR A 314 -31.97 18.53 38.64
C TYR A 314 -32.08 19.30 37.32
N GLU A 315 -32.16 20.64 37.36
CA GLU A 315 -32.22 21.46 36.15
C GLU A 315 -30.98 21.30 35.27
N LEU A 316 -29.79 21.21 35.87
CA LEU A 316 -28.56 20.93 35.12
C LEU A 316 -28.63 19.56 34.41
N LEU A 317 -29.01 18.48 35.12
CA LEU A 317 -29.14 17.16 34.52
C LEU A 317 -30.22 17.12 33.44
N LYS A 318 -31.34 17.81 33.64
CA LYS A 318 -32.42 17.93 32.65
C LYS A 318 -31.92 18.56 31.35
N GLN A 319 -31.12 19.62 31.43
CA GLN A 319 -30.56 20.31 30.25
C GLN A 319 -29.44 19.49 29.58
N LEU A 320 -28.66 18.71 30.34
CA LEU A 320 -27.66 17.78 29.80
C LEU A 320 -28.30 16.54 29.15
N PHE A 321 -29.49 16.13 29.58
CA PHE A 321 -30.26 15.02 29.02
C PHE A 321 -31.35 15.47 28.04
N ALA A 322 -31.27 16.69 27.50
CA ALA A 322 -32.12 17.07 26.38
C ALA A 322 -31.94 16.07 25.22
N TYR A 323 -33.05 15.52 24.72
CA TYR A 323 -33.04 14.53 23.65
C TYR A 323 -32.45 15.11 22.37
N ASP A 324 -32.92 16.29 21.98
CA ASP A 324 -32.37 17.05 20.88
C ASP A 324 -30.94 17.55 21.20
N PRO A 325 -29.90 17.13 20.44
CA PRO A 325 -28.54 17.59 20.65
C PRO A 325 -28.36 19.11 20.46
N ASP A 326 -29.20 19.77 19.64
CA ASP A 326 -29.08 21.22 19.38
C ASP A 326 -29.64 22.07 20.53
N ASN A 327 -30.55 21.50 21.31
CA ASN A 327 -31.08 22.11 22.54
C ASN A 327 -30.32 21.68 23.80
N ARG A 328 -29.32 20.78 23.68
CA ARG A 328 -28.54 20.27 24.80
C ARG A 328 -27.49 21.27 25.25
N LEU A 329 -27.35 21.41 26.56
CA LEU A 329 -26.41 22.37 27.16
C LEU A 329 -24.96 22.09 26.74
N THR A 330 -24.28 23.12 26.24
CA THR A 330 -22.85 23.00 25.92
C THR A 330 -22.00 23.00 27.19
N ALA A 331 -20.77 22.47 27.11
CA ALA A 331 -19.85 22.45 28.27
C ALA A 331 -19.60 23.86 28.85
N LYS A 332 -19.54 24.89 27.99
CA LYS A 332 -19.31 26.28 28.40
C LYS A 332 -20.52 26.86 29.15
N GLU A 333 -21.73 26.58 28.66
CA GLU A 333 -22.96 27.00 29.34
C GLU A 333 -23.17 26.23 30.65
N ALA A 334 -22.79 24.95 30.69
CA ALA A 334 -22.85 24.14 31.90
C ALA A 334 -22.01 24.72 33.05
N LEU A 335 -20.80 25.22 32.78
CA LEU A 335 -19.97 25.90 33.80
C LEU A 335 -20.63 27.16 34.38
N GLN A 336 -21.46 27.84 33.58
CA GLN A 336 -22.19 29.03 33.99
C GLN A 336 -23.50 28.72 34.72
N HIS A 337 -23.87 27.43 34.83
CA HIS A 337 -25.13 27.02 35.41
C HIS A 337 -25.23 27.39 36.90
N LYS A 338 -26.45 27.73 37.34
CA LYS A 338 -26.76 28.18 38.71
C LYS A 338 -26.28 27.20 39.79
N TRP A 339 -26.27 25.90 39.50
CA TRP A 339 -25.84 24.86 40.44
C TRP A 339 -24.41 25.05 40.95
N PHE A 340 -23.49 25.57 40.13
CA PHE A 340 -22.10 25.87 40.54
C PHE A 340 -21.96 27.18 41.31
N HIS A 341 -22.97 28.05 41.28
CA HIS A 341 -22.99 29.37 41.91
C HIS A 341 -23.81 29.41 43.20
N GLU A 342 -24.34 28.28 43.65
CA GLU A 342 -25.01 28.12 44.94
C GLU A 342 -24.07 27.44 45.95
N GLU A 343 -24.16 27.79 47.23
CA GLU A 343 -23.36 27.10 48.26
C GLU A 343 -23.72 25.60 48.37
N PRO A 344 -22.74 24.70 48.58
CA PRO A 344 -21.30 24.96 48.58
C PRO A 344 -20.76 25.18 47.15
N TYR A 345 -19.79 26.08 47.03
CA TYR A 345 -19.11 26.39 45.77
C TYR A 345 -18.12 25.29 45.37
N PRO A 346 -17.88 25.04 44.07
CA PRO A 346 -16.84 24.15 43.61
C PRO A 346 -15.46 24.66 44.02
N THR A 347 -14.55 23.74 44.30
CA THR A 347 -13.18 24.02 44.70
C THR A 347 -12.19 23.24 43.84
N TRP A 348 -10.96 23.75 43.74
CA TRP A 348 -9.92 23.11 42.91
C TRP A 348 -9.41 21.79 43.51
N ASN A 349 -9.33 21.72 44.84
CA ASN A 349 -9.15 20.46 45.54
C ASN A 349 -10.54 19.90 45.89
N ALA A 350 -11.05 18.99 45.06
CA ALA A 350 -12.40 18.45 45.20
C ALA A 350 -12.68 17.83 46.58
N PHE A 351 -11.65 17.36 47.29
CA PHE A 351 -11.77 16.72 48.59
C PHE A 351 -11.37 17.60 49.77
N ALA A 352 -11.09 18.90 49.56
CA ALA A 352 -10.64 19.81 50.61
C ALA A 352 -11.58 19.85 51.83
N ALA A 353 -12.89 19.85 51.58
CA ALA A 353 -13.91 19.85 52.62
C ALA A 353 -14.23 18.45 53.20
N ALA A 354 -13.74 17.38 52.58
CA ALA A 354 -14.00 16.00 53.00
C ALA A 354 -12.83 15.04 52.67
N PRO A 355 -11.66 15.19 53.33
CA PRO A 355 -10.49 14.35 53.05
C PRO A 355 -10.74 12.84 53.25
N GLN A 356 -11.67 12.49 54.14
CA GLN A 356 -12.11 11.11 54.40
C GLN A 356 -12.86 10.45 53.24
N GLN A 357 -13.23 11.22 52.20
CA GLN A 357 -13.89 10.70 50.98
C GLN A 357 -12.88 10.35 49.86
N ILE A 358 -11.58 10.59 50.08
CA ILE A 358 -10.52 10.19 49.15
C ILE A 358 -10.38 8.66 49.19
N PRO A 359 -10.45 7.96 48.04
CA PRO A 359 -10.21 6.51 48.01
C PRO A 359 -8.81 6.14 48.49
N PRO A 360 -8.60 4.93 49.05
CA PRO A 360 -7.26 4.45 49.34
C PRO A 360 -6.46 4.30 48.04
N HIS A 361 -5.12 4.46 48.13
CA HIS A 361 -4.24 4.25 46.99
C HIS A 361 -4.41 2.85 46.38
N ARG A 362 -4.31 2.78 45.05
CA ARG A 362 -4.41 1.53 44.28
C ARG A 362 -3.36 0.52 44.79
N ARG A 363 -3.78 -0.71 45.11
CA ARG A 363 -2.85 -1.83 45.34
C ARG A 363 -2.19 -2.19 44.02
N ILE A 364 -0.87 -2.06 43.97
CA ILE A 364 -0.06 -2.45 42.82
C ILE A 364 0.27 -3.94 43.01
N THR A 365 -0.13 -4.78 42.05
CA THR A 365 0.29 -6.19 42.02
C THR A 365 1.72 -6.29 41.54
N GLN A 366 2.60 -6.90 42.35
CA GLN A 366 3.99 -7.15 41.97
C GLN A 366 4.16 -8.41 41.09
N ASP A 367 3.15 -9.30 41.08
CA ASP A 367 3.22 -10.62 40.41
C ASP A 367 3.23 -10.57 38.86
N GLU A 368 2.99 -9.41 38.23
CA GLU A 368 3.01 -9.23 36.76
C GLU A 368 3.98 -8.14 36.27
N ALA A 369 5.02 -7.81 37.05
CA ALA A 369 6.14 -7.06 36.50
C ALA A 369 6.85 -7.95 35.45
N PRO A 370 6.92 -7.57 34.16
CA PRO A 370 7.63 -8.38 33.19
C PRO A 370 9.09 -8.53 33.63
N SER A 371 9.57 -9.76 33.70
CA SER A 371 11.00 -10.06 33.71
C SER A 371 11.62 -9.48 32.43
N MET A 372 12.07 -8.22 32.49
CA MET A 372 12.90 -7.60 31.46
C MET A 372 14.36 -8.03 31.64
N VAL A 373 14.58 -9.36 31.70
CA VAL A 373 15.90 -9.98 31.65
C VAL A 373 16.15 -10.37 30.18
N PRO A 374 17.32 -10.05 29.59
CA PRO A 374 17.62 -10.41 28.22
C PRO A 374 17.59 -11.94 28.05
N MET A 375 16.78 -12.42 27.10
CA MET A 375 16.91 -13.80 26.61
C MET A 375 18.16 -13.91 25.73
N PRO A 376 18.89 -15.04 25.74
CA PRO A 376 20.05 -15.23 24.87
C PRO A 376 19.65 -15.14 23.40
N ALA A 377 20.49 -14.48 22.60
CA ALA A 377 20.29 -14.24 21.19
C ALA A 377 20.02 -15.55 20.42
N ALA A 378 18.86 -15.61 19.76
CA ALA A 378 18.62 -16.55 18.67
C ALA A 378 19.22 -15.98 17.37
N PRO A 379 19.60 -16.83 16.40
CA PRO A 379 20.30 -16.40 15.18
C PRO A 379 19.45 -15.42 14.36
N PHE A 380 20.12 -14.41 13.83
CA PHE A 380 19.58 -13.32 13.04
C PHE A 380 18.75 -13.79 11.84
N SER A 381 17.50 -13.32 11.73
CA SER A 381 16.83 -13.12 10.45
C SER A 381 16.50 -11.63 10.32
N GLN A 382 17.24 -10.94 9.45
CA GLN A 382 16.90 -9.57 9.04
C GLN A 382 16.18 -9.65 7.71
N SER A 383 14.87 -9.39 7.73
CA SER A 383 14.11 -8.97 6.56
C SER A 383 13.95 -7.45 6.62
N LYS A 384 14.25 -6.75 5.52
CA LYS A 384 14.02 -5.31 5.34
C LYS A 384 12.53 -4.95 5.59
N PRO A 385 12.20 -3.69 5.97
CA PRO A 385 10.84 -3.30 6.37
C PRO A 385 9.81 -3.52 5.25
N GLY A 386 8.60 -3.96 5.63
CA GLY A 386 7.48 -4.14 4.69
C GLY A 386 6.97 -2.83 4.07
N SER A 387 6.18 -2.96 3.00
CA SER A 387 5.57 -1.89 2.21
C SER A 387 4.93 -0.76 3.05
N SER A 388 4.17 -1.09 4.09
CA SER A 388 3.47 -0.13 4.95
C SER A 388 4.38 0.68 5.89
N ALA A 389 5.46 0.08 6.38
CA ALA A 389 6.47 0.75 7.20
C ALA A 389 7.30 1.74 6.36
N SER A 390 7.57 1.38 5.10
CA SER A 390 8.29 2.21 4.14
C SER A 390 7.52 3.48 3.75
N MET A 391 6.20 3.38 3.54
CA MET A 391 5.37 4.55 3.29
C MET A 391 5.25 5.46 4.52
N SER A 392 5.10 4.89 5.73
CA SER A 392 5.06 5.68 6.97
C SER A 392 6.37 6.46 7.20
N ALA A 393 7.51 5.90 6.80
CA ALA A 393 8.80 6.60 6.81
C ALA A 393 8.84 7.74 5.78
N CYS A 394 8.30 7.54 4.56
CA CYS A 394 8.20 8.59 3.55
C CYS A 394 7.34 9.77 4.02
N VAL A 395 6.16 9.50 4.61
CA VAL A 395 5.25 10.52 5.16
C VAL A 395 5.88 11.23 6.35
N GLY A 396 6.59 10.50 7.22
CA GLY A 396 7.30 11.07 8.37
C GLY A 396 8.45 12.00 7.98
N VAL A 397 9.13 11.77 6.84
CA VAL A 397 10.21 12.64 6.34
C VAL A 397 9.66 13.86 5.59
N ALA A 398 8.57 13.70 4.84
CA ALA A 398 7.93 14.80 4.11
C ALA A 398 7.26 15.83 5.04
N THR A 399 6.71 15.39 6.19
CA THR A 399 6.02 16.28 7.15
C THR A 399 6.95 17.10 8.05
N VAL A 400 8.27 16.86 8.03
CA VAL A 400 9.28 17.55 8.86
C VAL A 400 9.87 18.81 8.20
N SER A 401 9.57 19.09 6.92
CA SER A 401 10.13 20.26 6.20
C SER A 401 9.08 21.33 5.85
N PRO A 402 8.59 22.13 6.81
CA PRO A 402 7.62 23.20 6.54
C PRO A 402 8.25 24.51 6.01
N LEU A 403 9.54 24.51 5.61
CA LEU A 403 10.30 25.75 5.38
C LEU A 403 10.93 25.91 3.98
N THR A 404 10.88 24.92 3.08
CA THR A 404 11.41 25.07 1.71
C THR A 404 10.39 24.67 0.66
N SER A 405 10.28 25.46 -0.42
CA SER A 405 9.34 25.25 -1.52
C SER A 405 9.74 24.12 -2.48
N ALA A 406 10.57 23.16 -2.04
CA ALA A 406 11.06 22.08 -2.88
C ALA A 406 10.31 20.76 -2.61
N THR A 407 10.06 20.00 -3.67
CA THR A 407 9.44 18.67 -3.61
C THR A 407 10.42 17.65 -3.01
N SER A 408 10.06 17.06 -1.88
CA SER A 408 10.89 16.02 -1.22
C SER A 408 10.70 14.62 -1.80
N VAL A 409 9.60 14.38 -2.55
CA VAL A 409 9.22 13.08 -3.13
C VAL A 409 9.14 13.17 -4.66
N VAL A 410 9.87 12.29 -5.36
CA VAL A 410 9.83 12.15 -6.82
C VAL A 410 9.45 10.72 -7.21
N MET A 411 8.53 10.58 -8.14
CA MET A 411 8.03 9.31 -8.68
C MET A 411 8.44 9.19 -10.16
N LEU A 412 9.28 8.21 -10.48
CA LEU A 412 9.64 7.83 -11.83
C LEU A 412 8.71 6.71 -12.30
N VAL A 413 8.04 6.90 -13.45
CA VAL A 413 6.93 6.04 -13.88
C VAL A 413 7.14 5.54 -15.31
N ALA A 414 7.11 4.22 -15.50
CA ALA A 414 7.20 3.61 -16.82
C ALA A 414 5.92 3.88 -17.64
N PRO A 415 6.00 3.98 -18.98
CA PRO A 415 4.84 4.26 -19.84
C PRO A 415 4.02 2.99 -20.12
N ASP A 416 3.54 2.34 -19.07
CA ASP A 416 2.65 1.17 -19.15
C ASP A 416 1.44 1.30 -18.22
N VAL A 417 0.38 0.53 -18.53
CA VAL A 417 -0.91 0.65 -17.82
C VAL A 417 -0.79 0.37 -16.33
N ASP A 418 0.03 -0.60 -15.93
CA ASP A 418 0.20 -1.00 -14.52
C ASP A 418 0.93 0.10 -13.73
N ALA A 419 2.02 0.63 -14.27
CA ALA A 419 2.75 1.75 -13.70
C ALA A 419 1.91 3.02 -13.60
N LEU A 420 1.10 3.33 -14.64
CA LEU A 420 0.17 4.46 -14.63
C LEU A 420 -0.89 4.32 -13.53
N CYS A 421 -1.50 3.13 -13.39
CA CYS A 421 -2.46 2.83 -12.33
C CYS A 421 -1.80 2.97 -10.95
N ALA A 422 -0.63 2.37 -10.74
CA ALA A 422 0.12 2.47 -9.48
C ALA A 422 0.47 3.91 -9.13
N ALA A 423 0.93 4.69 -10.12
CA ALA A 423 1.28 6.09 -9.95
C ALA A 423 0.06 6.92 -9.56
N ARG A 424 -1.10 6.65 -10.17
CA ARG A 424 -2.32 7.37 -9.87
C ARG A 424 -2.82 7.06 -8.45
N MET A 425 -2.82 5.79 -8.07
CA MET A 425 -3.19 5.37 -6.71
C MET A 425 -2.29 6.05 -5.66
N LEU A 426 -0.97 6.03 -5.87
CA LEU A 426 -0.02 6.60 -4.94
C LEU A 426 -0.12 8.13 -4.87
N ALA A 427 -0.34 8.78 -6.02
CA ALA A 427 -0.62 10.22 -6.09
C ALA A 427 -1.87 10.60 -5.29
N ASP A 428 -2.94 9.83 -5.38
CA ASP A 428 -4.17 10.10 -4.65
C ASP A 428 -4.00 9.84 -3.13
N LEU A 429 -3.21 8.82 -2.74
CA LEU A 429 -2.81 8.63 -1.34
C LEU A 429 -1.96 9.80 -0.81
N PHE A 430 -0.99 10.30 -1.56
CA PHE A 430 -0.18 11.46 -1.16
C PHE A 430 -1.01 12.75 -1.05
N LYS A 431 -1.96 12.98 -1.96
CA LYS A 431 -2.89 14.11 -1.86
C LYS A 431 -3.73 14.06 -0.59
N GLN A 432 -4.17 12.86 -0.16
CA GLN A 432 -4.93 12.71 1.08
C GLN A 432 -4.12 13.10 2.32
N ASP A 433 -2.79 12.93 2.26
CA ASP A 433 -1.85 13.28 3.35
C ASP A 433 -1.18 14.65 3.17
N ASP A 434 -1.60 15.47 2.19
CA ASP A 434 -1.02 16.78 1.85
C ASP A 434 0.49 16.73 1.58
N VAL A 435 0.96 15.61 1.01
CA VAL A 435 2.35 15.42 0.62
C VAL A 435 2.56 15.94 -0.80
N MET A 436 3.47 16.89 -0.97
CA MET A 436 3.90 17.38 -2.28
C MET A 436 4.76 16.33 -2.98
N TYR A 437 4.38 15.94 -4.19
CA TYR A 437 5.09 14.94 -5.00
C TYR A 437 5.24 15.42 -6.45
N ARG A 438 6.21 14.85 -7.16
CA ARG A 438 6.45 15.10 -8.59
C ARG A 438 6.48 13.78 -9.36
N ILE A 439 5.70 13.67 -10.43
CA ILE A 439 5.67 12.51 -11.33
C ILE A 439 6.49 12.82 -12.58
N ILE A 440 7.44 11.94 -12.91
CA ILE A 440 8.29 12.03 -14.10
C ILE A 440 8.12 10.73 -14.91
N PRO A 441 7.54 10.78 -16.11
CA PRO A 441 7.51 9.62 -16.98
C PRO A 441 8.91 9.31 -17.50
N VAL A 442 9.26 8.02 -17.55
CA VAL A 442 10.57 7.55 -18.03
C VAL A 442 10.34 6.38 -19.00
N SER A 443 10.73 6.55 -20.25
CA SER A 443 10.47 5.58 -21.32
C SER A 443 11.41 4.36 -21.31
N GLY A 444 12.62 4.50 -20.76
CA GLY A 444 13.58 3.42 -20.62
C GLY A 444 14.90 3.83 -19.97
N VAL A 445 15.91 2.97 -20.07
CA VAL A 445 17.16 3.07 -19.30
C VAL A 445 17.96 4.34 -19.64
N THR A 446 18.09 4.71 -20.92
CA THR A 446 18.82 5.94 -21.32
C THR A 446 18.16 7.21 -20.78
N GLU A 447 16.83 7.25 -20.73
CA GLU A 447 16.14 8.39 -20.13
C GLU A 447 16.26 8.37 -18.60
N LEU A 448 16.28 7.19 -17.99
CA LEU A 448 16.53 7.04 -16.56
C LEU A 448 17.92 7.57 -16.18
N GLU A 449 18.96 7.32 -16.99
CA GLU A 449 20.30 7.88 -16.81
C GLU A 449 20.28 9.42 -16.87
N ARG A 450 19.59 9.99 -17.86
CA ARG A 450 19.45 11.45 -17.97
C ARG A 450 18.74 12.04 -16.75
N VAL A 451 17.63 11.44 -16.33
CA VAL A 451 16.86 11.89 -15.16
C VAL A 451 17.67 11.72 -13.88
N ARG A 452 18.43 10.63 -13.74
CA ARG A 452 19.39 10.44 -12.62
C ARG A 452 20.35 11.62 -12.56
N ASP A 453 21.02 11.96 -13.66
CA ASP A 453 22.00 13.05 -13.69
C ASP A 453 21.37 14.42 -13.33
N GLU A 454 20.13 14.66 -13.76
CA GLU A 454 19.36 15.83 -13.33
C GLU A 454 19.07 15.81 -11.82
N LEU A 455 18.67 14.66 -11.27
CA LEU A 455 18.35 14.50 -9.85
C LEU A 455 19.59 14.58 -8.94
N THR A 456 20.80 14.30 -9.44
CA THR A 456 22.05 14.48 -8.67
C THR A 456 22.24 15.93 -8.22
N THR A 457 21.71 16.89 -8.98
CA THR A 457 21.76 18.31 -8.63
C THR A 457 20.74 18.72 -7.55
N ALA A 458 19.76 17.87 -7.24
CA ALA A 458 18.67 18.16 -6.31
C ALA A 458 19.06 17.81 -4.85
N THR A 459 19.63 18.78 -4.14
CA THR A 459 20.09 18.60 -2.76
C THR A 459 18.98 18.39 -1.72
N GLU A 460 17.73 18.71 -2.06
CA GLU A 460 16.56 18.58 -1.18
C GLU A 460 15.77 17.29 -1.38
N LEU A 461 16.16 16.44 -2.34
CA LEU A 461 15.50 15.16 -2.61
C LEU A 461 15.71 14.19 -1.45
N ARG A 462 14.60 13.66 -0.89
CA ARG A 462 14.61 12.71 0.23
C ARG A 462 14.07 11.35 -0.14
N THR A 463 13.13 11.27 -1.08
CA THR A 463 12.49 10.01 -1.46
C THR A 463 12.33 9.94 -2.97
N LEU A 464 12.86 8.88 -3.56
CA LEU A 464 12.70 8.53 -4.97
C LEU A 464 11.91 7.23 -5.06
N ILE A 465 10.90 7.18 -5.93
CA ILE A 465 10.01 6.02 -6.11
C ILE A 465 10.06 5.61 -7.58
N LEU A 466 10.44 4.37 -7.87
CA LEU A 466 10.50 3.78 -9.21
C LEU A 466 9.32 2.83 -9.37
N LEU A 467 8.45 3.11 -10.34
CA LEU A 467 7.26 2.31 -10.65
C LEU A 467 7.45 1.54 -11.96
N ASN A 468 7.42 0.21 -11.86
CA ASN A 468 7.62 -0.77 -12.91
C ASN A 468 8.94 -0.61 -13.69
N MET A 469 10.00 -0.25 -12.94
CA MET A 469 11.35 -0.11 -13.46
C MET A 469 12.38 -0.33 -12.33
N GLY A 470 13.62 -0.60 -12.73
CA GLY A 470 14.77 -0.68 -11.82
C GLY A 470 14.97 -2.04 -11.15
N GLY A 471 14.07 -3.01 -11.34
CA GLY A 471 14.18 -4.34 -10.73
C GLY A 471 15.43 -5.11 -11.17
N ILE A 472 15.88 -4.95 -12.42
CA ILE A 472 17.04 -5.66 -12.99
C ILE A 472 18.36 -4.88 -12.76
N LEU A 473 18.27 -3.59 -12.44
CA LEU A 473 19.45 -2.71 -12.33
C LEU A 473 20.14 -2.87 -10.98
N ASP A 474 21.47 -2.72 -10.98
CA ASP A 474 22.29 -2.61 -9.77
C ASP A 474 22.19 -1.17 -9.23
N LEU A 475 21.09 -0.88 -8.55
CA LEU A 475 20.79 0.46 -8.04
C LEU A 475 21.77 0.95 -6.96
N PRO A 476 22.32 0.09 -6.08
CA PRO A 476 23.34 0.48 -5.11
C PRO A 476 24.68 0.91 -5.73
N SER A 477 24.99 0.52 -6.96
CA SER A 477 26.26 0.88 -7.63
C SER A 477 26.43 2.40 -7.83
N GLU A 478 27.69 2.83 -7.97
CA GLU A 478 28.05 4.22 -8.31
C GLU A 478 27.47 4.63 -9.67
N GLU A 479 27.24 3.68 -10.58
CA GLU A 479 26.60 3.93 -11.86
C GLU A 479 25.15 4.42 -11.71
N TRP A 480 24.46 4.08 -10.62
CA TRP A 480 23.06 4.45 -10.40
C TRP A 480 22.88 5.41 -9.24
N PHE A 481 22.45 4.93 -8.07
CA PHE A 481 22.11 5.78 -6.92
C PHE A 481 23.11 5.66 -5.77
N GLY A 482 24.24 4.95 -5.96
CA GLY A 482 25.28 4.78 -4.94
C GLY A 482 25.87 6.09 -4.44
N ASP A 483 26.15 7.02 -5.36
CA ASP A 483 26.80 8.32 -5.08
C ASP A 483 25.86 9.40 -4.53
N PHE A 484 24.56 9.14 -4.49
CA PHE A 484 23.59 10.12 -3.99
C PHE A 484 23.73 10.31 -2.47
N SER A 485 23.14 11.38 -1.93
CA SER A 485 23.17 11.66 -0.49
C SER A 485 22.66 10.47 0.34
N THR A 486 23.34 10.16 1.44
CA THR A 486 22.94 9.08 2.38
C THR A 486 21.57 9.31 3.03
N ASN A 487 21.04 10.52 2.91
CA ASN A 487 19.74 10.94 3.41
C ASN A 487 18.56 10.64 2.47
N MET A 488 18.81 10.12 1.27
CA MET A 488 17.80 9.81 0.26
C MET A 488 17.43 8.32 0.30
N SER A 489 16.15 7.99 0.30
CA SER A 489 15.63 6.62 0.14
C SER A 489 15.16 6.38 -1.31
N VAL A 490 15.43 5.19 -1.84
CA VAL A 490 14.98 4.77 -3.17
C VAL A 490 14.05 3.58 -3.03
N HIS A 491 12.81 3.72 -3.44
CA HIS A 491 11.79 2.68 -3.39
C HIS A 491 11.57 2.10 -4.78
N VAL A 492 11.66 0.78 -4.91
CA VAL A 492 11.46 0.08 -6.18
C VAL A 492 10.20 -0.78 -6.07
N ILE A 493 9.20 -0.48 -6.91
CA ILE A 493 7.97 -1.26 -7.03
C ILE A 493 7.91 -1.75 -8.47
N ASP A 494 8.45 -2.95 -8.69
CA ASP A 494 8.62 -3.52 -10.03
C ASP A 494 8.04 -4.94 -10.09
N SER A 495 7.25 -5.19 -11.12
CA SER A 495 6.68 -6.51 -11.38
C SER A 495 7.66 -7.43 -12.10
N ALA A 496 8.68 -6.89 -12.79
CA ALA A 496 9.65 -7.67 -13.55
C ALA A 496 10.56 -8.52 -12.64
N ARG A 497 10.96 -9.69 -13.16
CA ARG A 497 11.88 -10.65 -12.54
C ARG A 497 12.79 -11.24 -13.64
N PRO A 498 14.02 -11.68 -13.33
CA PRO A 498 14.66 -11.72 -12.01
C PRO A 498 14.97 -10.32 -11.46
N GLN A 499 15.06 -10.20 -10.13
CA GLN A 499 15.51 -8.97 -9.48
C GLN A 499 17.02 -8.98 -9.33
N ASN A 500 17.64 -7.80 -9.33
CA ASN A 500 19.04 -7.67 -9.02
C ASN A 500 19.29 -7.97 -7.54
N LEU A 501 20.12 -8.99 -7.27
CA LEU A 501 20.41 -9.45 -5.92
C LEU A 501 21.14 -8.40 -5.07
N SER A 502 21.91 -7.49 -5.68
CA SER A 502 22.52 -6.36 -4.97
C SER A 502 21.48 -5.34 -4.50
N SER A 503 20.49 -5.02 -5.33
CA SER A 503 19.37 -4.14 -4.96
C SER A 503 18.50 -4.77 -3.86
N LEU A 504 18.33 -6.10 -3.89
CA LEU A 504 17.49 -6.84 -2.95
C LEU A 504 18.19 -7.08 -1.59
N PHE A 505 19.41 -7.63 -1.62
CA PHE A 505 20.15 -8.12 -0.44
C PHE A 505 21.39 -7.28 -0.09
N GLY A 506 21.70 -6.24 -0.88
CA GLY A 506 22.81 -5.32 -0.65
C GLY A 506 22.87 -4.81 0.77
N ALA A 507 24.04 -4.97 1.41
CA ALA A 507 24.35 -4.45 2.73
C ALA A 507 25.26 -3.21 2.63
N GLY A 508 25.31 -2.40 3.69
CA GLY A 508 26.08 -1.16 3.73
C GLY A 508 25.26 0.09 3.38
N GLU A 509 25.90 1.26 3.44
CA GLU A 509 25.21 2.56 3.34
C GLU A 509 24.45 2.74 2.02
N ALA A 510 24.96 2.22 0.89
CA ALA A 510 24.26 2.26 -0.40
C ALA A 510 23.13 1.23 -0.52
N GLY A 511 23.36 -0.02 -0.10
CA GLY A 511 22.37 -1.11 -0.21
C GLY A 511 21.18 -0.98 0.74
N GLU A 512 21.36 -0.40 1.94
CA GLU A 512 20.27 -0.20 2.91
C GLU A 512 19.27 0.89 2.49
N ARG A 513 19.68 1.81 1.60
CA ARG A 513 18.83 2.89 1.07
C ARG A 513 17.87 2.43 -0.03
N ILE A 514 18.23 1.34 -0.72
CA ILE A 514 17.38 0.71 -1.74
C ILE A 514 16.37 -0.19 -1.05
N VAL A 515 15.09 0.16 -1.19
CA VAL A 515 13.94 -0.53 -0.63
C VAL A 515 13.13 -1.13 -1.77
N VAL A 516 13.34 -2.41 -2.03
CA VAL A 516 12.55 -3.16 -3.01
C VAL A 516 11.27 -3.67 -2.34
N TRP A 517 10.12 -3.35 -2.94
CA TRP A 517 8.81 -3.80 -2.47
C TRP A 517 8.54 -5.19 -3.05
N ASP A 518 8.79 -6.20 -2.23
CA ASP A 518 8.68 -7.61 -2.61
C ASP A 518 7.29 -8.18 -2.27
N ASP A 519 6.77 -9.03 -3.15
CA ASP A 519 5.51 -9.75 -3.05
C ASP A 519 5.64 -11.08 -2.27
N GLY A 520 6.76 -11.29 -1.58
CA GLY A 520 7.12 -12.52 -0.88
C GLY A 520 8.10 -13.40 -1.66
N SER A 521 8.40 -13.06 -2.91
CA SER A 521 9.32 -13.82 -3.77
C SER A 521 10.76 -13.85 -3.25
N ALA A 522 11.19 -12.84 -2.50
CA ALA A 522 12.52 -12.77 -1.93
C ALA A 522 12.77 -13.89 -0.89
N LYS A 523 11.73 -14.39 -0.22
CA LYS A 523 11.85 -15.50 0.74
C LYS A 523 12.17 -16.83 0.06
N GLU A 524 11.82 -16.97 -1.21
CA GLU A 524 12.11 -18.17 -2.00
C GLU A 524 13.55 -18.21 -2.51
N LEU A 525 14.27 -17.07 -2.44
CA LEU A 525 15.63 -16.89 -2.95
C LEU A 525 16.73 -17.07 -1.88
N GLU A 526 16.49 -17.85 -0.83
CA GLU A 526 17.44 -17.99 0.27
C GLU A 526 18.75 -18.67 -0.17
N GLU A 527 18.69 -19.61 -1.12
CA GLU A 527 19.87 -20.29 -1.66
C GLU A 527 20.68 -19.37 -2.60
N GLU A 528 20.01 -18.59 -3.43
CA GLU A 528 20.61 -17.56 -4.29
C GLU A 528 21.23 -16.45 -3.45
N ARG A 529 20.56 -16.03 -2.37
CA ARG A 529 21.07 -15.08 -1.39
C ARG A 529 22.38 -15.59 -0.77
N LYS A 530 22.40 -16.85 -0.31
CA LYS A 530 23.60 -17.45 0.27
C LYS A 530 24.76 -17.49 -0.74
N ALA A 531 24.48 -17.87 -1.98
CA ALA A 531 25.47 -17.89 -3.05
C ALA A 531 26.03 -16.49 -3.33
N TRP A 532 25.17 -15.49 -3.39
CA TRP A 532 25.54 -14.09 -3.61
C TRP A 532 26.33 -13.50 -2.45
N GLU A 533 25.90 -13.70 -1.20
CA GLU A 533 26.62 -13.22 -0.01
C GLU A 533 28.01 -13.85 0.07
N ALA A 534 28.14 -15.15 -0.21
CA ALA A 534 29.41 -15.85 -0.17
C ALA A 534 30.37 -15.33 -1.24
N LEU A 535 29.93 -15.15 -2.49
CA LEU A 535 30.75 -14.59 -3.58
C LEU A 535 31.12 -13.11 -3.39
N THR A 536 30.25 -12.33 -2.74
CA THR A 536 30.45 -10.88 -2.59
C THR A 536 31.35 -10.55 -1.40
N TYR A 537 31.25 -11.30 -0.29
CA TYR A 537 31.92 -10.94 0.98
C TYR A 537 33.02 -11.91 1.41
N GLU A 538 33.13 -13.12 0.83
CA GLU A 538 34.24 -14.03 1.15
C GLU A 538 35.48 -13.78 0.26
N PRO A 539 36.71 -13.88 0.81
CA PRO A 539 37.92 -13.67 0.02
C PRO A 539 38.10 -14.76 -1.05
N LEU A 540 38.53 -14.35 -2.26
CA LEU A 540 38.84 -15.25 -3.37
C LEU A 540 39.86 -16.33 -2.97
N PRO A 541 39.75 -17.56 -3.50
CA PRO A 541 40.76 -18.59 -3.32
C PRO A 541 42.08 -18.18 -4.00
N ASP A 542 43.20 -18.28 -3.26
CA ASP A 542 44.54 -17.99 -3.80
C ASP A 542 44.87 -18.96 -4.96
N SER A 543 45.36 -18.43 -6.10
CA SER A 543 45.62 -19.19 -7.33
C SER A 543 46.78 -20.19 -7.28
N ASP A 544 47.47 -20.32 -6.14
CA ASP A 544 48.85 -20.84 -6.13
C ASP A 544 49.06 -22.16 -5.35
N ASN A 545 48.01 -22.86 -4.92
CA ASN A 545 48.16 -24.14 -4.18
C ASN A 545 47.84 -25.39 -5.01
N GLU A 546 48.23 -25.40 -6.28
CA GLU A 546 48.40 -26.64 -7.05
C GLU A 546 49.77 -26.68 -7.73
N SER A 547 50.85 -26.93 -6.97
CA SER A 547 51.99 -27.71 -7.46
C SER A 547 53.03 -28.01 -6.35
N GLY A 548 53.40 -29.28 -6.22
CA GLY A 548 54.79 -29.65 -5.89
C GLY A 548 55.10 -30.20 -4.49
N SER A 549 55.16 -31.54 -4.42
CA SER A 549 56.23 -32.37 -3.81
C SER A 549 56.56 -32.28 -2.32
N GLU A 550 56.39 -33.43 -1.65
CA GLU A 550 57.39 -34.17 -0.85
C GLU A 550 58.46 -33.35 -0.13
N ASP A 551 58.35 -33.25 1.21
CA ASP A 551 59.42 -33.55 2.17
C ASP A 551 59.05 -33.02 3.57
N GLU A 552 58.75 -33.93 4.50
CA GLU A 552 59.56 -34.14 5.72
C GLU A 552 58.95 -35.27 6.56
N LEU A 553 59.64 -36.40 6.45
CA LEU A 553 59.52 -37.60 7.27
C LEU A 553 59.80 -37.31 8.75
N GLN A 554 59.05 -37.95 9.65
CA GLN A 554 59.64 -38.70 10.76
C GLN A 554 58.62 -39.68 11.36
N GLU A 555 58.76 -40.95 10.93
CA GLU A 555 58.92 -42.19 11.70
C GLU A 555 58.62 -42.10 13.22
N GLU A 556 57.96 -43.04 13.90
CA GLU A 556 58.01 -44.50 13.80
C GLU A 556 56.67 -45.13 14.25
N GLU A 557 56.28 -46.24 13.61
CA GLU A 557 55.27 -47.21 14.08
C GLU A 557 55.86 -48.14 15.19
N PRO A 558 55.28 -49.31 15.54
CA PRO A 558 53.99 -49.61 16.15
C PRO A 558 54.16 -50.47 17.45
N ASP A 559 53.06 -50.86 18.09
CA ASP A 559 52.72 -52.25 18.50
C ASP A 559 51.93 -52.37 19.82
N ASP A 560 50.76 -52.96 19.65
CA ASP A 560 50.12 -54.06 20.40
C ASP A 560 49.80 -54.00 21.91
N ASP A 561 48.50 -54.26 22.12
CA ASP A 561 47.87 -55.20 23.06
C ASP A 561 47.64 -54.87 24.55
N GLU A 562 46.32 -54.81 24.83
CA GLU A 562 45.55 -55.52 25.86
C GLU A 562 45.63 -55.18 27.37
N ASP A 563 44.41 -55.20 27.91
CA ASP A 563 43.94 -55.59 29.24
C ASP A 563 43.73 -54.56 30.39
N GLU A 564 42.43 -54.36 30.62
CA GLU A 564 41.64 -54.17 31.84
C GLU A 564 42.36 -54.07 33.21
N TYR A 565 41.91 -53.14 34.06
CA TYR A 565 41.07 -53.45 35.23
C TYR A 565 40.51 -52.16 35.89
N GLU A 566 39.19 -52.14 35.98
CA GLU A 566 38.29 -51.55 36.98
C GLU A 566 38.87 -50.93 38.28
N GLN A 567 38.33 -49.79 38.75
CA GLN A 567 37.14 -49.70 39.64
C GLN A 567 37.06 -48.41 40.51
N THR A 568 35.83 -47.90 40.64
CA THR A 568 35.21 -47.19 41.79
C THR A 568 35.61 -45.74 42.18
N GLY A 569 34.75 -44.78 41.78
CA GLY A 569 33.63 -44.26 42.61
C GLY A 569 33.88 -43.58 43.96
N GLY A 570 33.47 -42.30 44.08
CA GLY A 570 32.65 -41.86 45.23
C GLY A 570 33.03 -40.58 46.00
N LYS A 571 32.23 -39.52 45.76
CA LYS A 571 31.58 -38.61 46.73
C LYS A 571 32.38 -37.76 47.76
N ARG A 572 32.20 -36.44 47.55
CA ARG A 572 31.67 -35.39 48.49
C ARG A 572 32.51 -34.91 49.69
N ARG A 573 32.56 -33.55 49.75
CA ARG A 573 32.40 -32.58 50.87
C ARG A 573 33.65 -31.88 51.44
N SER A 574 33.69 -30.57 51.14
CA SER A 574 33.50 -29.45 52.11
C SER A 574 34.70 -28.88 52.89
N LEU A 575 34.81 -27.53 52.80
CA LEU A 575 35.53 -26.56 53.66
C LEU A 575 37.07 -26.56 53.52
N GLY A 576 37.81 -25.47 53.46
CA GLY A 576 37.56 -24.03 53.59
C GLY A 576 38.94 -23.34 53.69
N GLU A 577 39.00 -22.07 53.28
CA GLU A 577 40.07 -21.06 53.54
C GLU A 577 41.49 -21.26 52.99
N GLY A 578 42.04 -20.16 52.46
CA GLY A 578 43.46 -19.82 52.65
C GLY A 578 44.33 -19.57 51.41
N ASP A 579 44.04 -18.46 50.72
CA ASP A 579 45.02 -17.46 50.21
C ASP A 579 46.29 -17.90 49.41
N ARG A 580 46.36 -17.34 48.18
CA ARG A 580 47.53 -16.72 47.52
C ARG A 580 48.66 -17.58 46.89
N LEU A 581 48.70 -17.58 45.54
CA LEU A 581 49.68 -16.87 44.66
C LEU A 581 50.16 -17.66 43.42
N GLY A 582 50.07 -17.00 42.26
CA GLY A 582 51.13 -17.03 41.23
C GLY A 582 51.03 -18.08 40.12
N GLY A 583 50.33 -17.74 39.04
CA GLY A 583 50.10 -18.59 37.87
C GLY A 583 51.33 -18.84 36.97
N LYS A 584 51.31 -20.01 36.31
CA LYS A 584 52.12 -20.37 35.14
C LYS A 584 51.21 -20.56 33.94
N ARG A 585 51.59 -19.91 32.84
CA ARG A 585 50.98 -19.91 31.50
C ARG A 585 50.93 -21.32 30.91
N GLN A 586 49.79 -21.69 30.31
CA GLN A 586 49.63 -22.87 29.46
C GLN A 586 49.22 -22.42 28.05
N ARG A 587 49.84 -23.05 27.05
CA ARG A 587 49.66 -22.85 25.60
C ARG A 587 48.17 -22.90 25.21
N VAL A 588 47.75 -21.97 24.36
CA VAL A 588 46.43 -21.96 23.71
C VAL A 588 46.55 -22.70 22.38
N ASP A 589 45.64 -23.64 22.17
CA ASP A 589 45.50 -24.46 20.97
C ASP A 589 45.08 -23.65 19.73
N ARG A 590 45.40 -24.24 18.60
CA ARG A 590 45.46 -23.67 17.25
C ARG A 590 44.16 -23.99 16.50
N GLU A 591 43.06 -23.32 16.82
CA GLU A 591 41.74 -23.53 16.16
C GLU A 591 40.99 -22.23 15.81
N ASP A 592 41.68 -21.19 15.32
CA ASP A 592 40.99 -19.96 14.90
C ASP A 592 41.59 -19.35 13.61
N ARG A 593 41.44 -20.07 12.49
CA ARG A 593 41.56 -19.46 11.14
C ARG A 593 40.21 -19.62 10.42
N PRO A 594 39.66 -18.54 9.84
CA PRO A 594 38.43 -18.64 9.06
C PRO A 594 38.65 -19.59 7.87
N ARG A 595 37.74 -20.55 7.69
CA ARG A 595 37.72 -21.41 6.49
C ARG A 595 37.56 -20.51 5.28
N ARG A 596 38.55 -20.52 4.37
CA ARG A 596 38.44 -19.88 3.06
C ARG A 596 37.61 -20.77 2.14
N MET A 597 36.73 -20.17 1.34
CA MET A 597 35.93 -20.86 0.33
C MET A 597 36.83 -21.68 -0.60
N THR A 598 36.45 -22.93 -0.86
CA THR A 598 37.15 -23.76 -1.84
C THR A 598 36.80 -23.32 -3.26
N ARG A 599 37.67 -23.59 -4.24
CA ARG A 599 37.41 -23.26 -5.65
C ARG A 599 36.13 -23.93 -6.17
N ASP A 600 35.87 -25.16 -5.76
CA ASP A 600 34.66 -25.91 -6.13
C ASP A 600 33.39 -25.28 -5.56
N GLU A 601 33.43 -24.78 -4.32
CA GLU A 601 32.31 -24.04 -3.71
C GLU A 601 32.06 -22.71 -4.41
N HIS A 602 33.13 -21.99 -4.77
CA HIS A 602 33.05 -20.74 -5.53
C HIS A 602 32.41 -20.96 -6.91
N GLU A 603 32.83 -22.00 -7.63
CA GLU A 603 32.29 -22.35 -8.95
C GLU A 603 30.82 -22.77 -8.85
N ALA A 604 30.45 -23.57 -7.84
CA ALA A 604 29.07 -23.98 -7.61
C ALA A 604 28.15 -22.79 -7.27
N TYR A 605 28.62 -21.82 -6.48
CA TYR A 605 27.87 -20.59 -6.21
C TYR A 605 27.75 -19.70 -7.46
N SER A 606 28.81 -19.59 -8.26
CA SER A 606 28.81 -18.81 -9.51
C SER A 606 27.80 -19.40 -10.51
N GLU A 607 27.86 -20.71 -10.74
CA GLU A 607 26.93 -21.40 -11.64
C GLU A 607 25.48 -21.25 -11.19
N ARG A 608 25.24 -21.17 -9.87
CA ARG A 608 23.89 -20.92 -9.34
C ARG A 608 23.39 -19.52 -9.65
N LEU A 609 24.21 -18.49 -9.43
CA LEU A 609 23.82 -17.12 -9.75
C LEU A 609 23.64 -16.92 -11.26
N GLU A 610 24.50 -17.54 -12.06
CA GLU A 610 24.34 -17.57 -13.51
C GLU A 610 23.00 -18.20 -13.89
N ARG A 611 22.63 -19.35 -13.32
CA ARG A 611 21.32 -19.97 -13.57
C ARG A 611 20.14 -19.07 -13.19
N TYR A 612 20.26 -18.29 -12.11
CA TYR A 612 19.21 -17.36 -11.69
C TYR A 612 18.99 -16.25 -12.72
N TYR A 613 20.06 -15.55 -13.12
CA TYR A 613 19.96 -14.47 -14.10
C TYR A 613 19.70 -14.99 -15.51
N MET A 614 20.13 -16.22 -15.83
CA MET A 614 19.94 -16.86 -17.14
C MET A 614 18.56 -17.51 -17.33
N ALA A 615 17.68 -17.49 -16.33
CA ALA A 615 16.37 -18.13 -16.39
C ALA A 615 15.36 -17.45 -17.35
N GLY A 616 15.71 -16.30 -17.95
CA GLY A 616 14.82 -15.46 -18.75
C GLY A 616 13.94 -14.56 -17.88
N THR A 617 13.23 -13.60 -18.49
CA THR A 617 12.38 -12.66 -17.74
C THR A 617 10.98 -13.22 -17.48
N TRP A 618 10.43 -12.91 -16.29
CA TRP A 618 9.05 -13.20 -15.92
C TRP A 618 8.49 -12.07 -15.06
N HIS A 619 7.22 -12.18 -14.67
CA HIS A 619 6.54 -11.13 -13.89
C HIS A 619 5.95 -11.74 -12.61
N GLY A 620 6.05 -11.00 -11.51
CA GLY A 620 5.37 -11.25 -10.24
C GLY A 620 4.10 -10.41 -10.12
N GLN A 621 3.76 -10.03 -8.88
CA GLN A 621 2.61 -9.16 -8.60
C GLN A 621 2.69 -7.82 -9.35
N SER A 622 1.54 -7.33 -9.83
CA SER A 622 1.42 -6.04 -10.49
C SER A 622 1.78 -4.88 -9.54
N ALA A 623 2.41 -3.83 -10.07
CA ALA A 623 2.79 -2.65 -9.29
C ALA A 623 1.56 -1.98 -8.66
N SER A 624 0.46 -1.87 -9.42
CA SER A 624 -0.82 -1.38 -8.91
C SER A 624 -1.42 -2.29 -7.83
N GLY A 625 -1.25 -3.61 -7.95
CA GLY A 625 -1.65 -4.59 -6.95
C GLY A 625 -0.87 -4.41 -5.65
N THR A 626 0.44 -4.16 -5.72
CA THR A 626 1.27 -3.87 -4.55
C THR A 626 0.82 -2.58 -3.84
N ILE A 627 0.51 -1.52 -4.61
CA ILE A 627 -0.05 -0.28 -4.04
C ILE A 627 -1.47 -0.50 -3.50
N TYR A 628 -2.27 -1.40 -4.07
CA TYR A 628 -3.59 -1.75 -3.54
C TYR A 628 -3.51 -2.46 -2.20
N VAL A 629 -2.58 -3.41 -2.04
CA VAL A 629 -2.32 -4.06 -0.75
C VAL A 629 -1.90 -3.02 0.29
N LEU A 630 -1.04 -2.08 -0.09
CA LEU A 630 -0.70 -0.95 0.77
C LEU A 630 -1.92 -0.10 1.14
N ALA A 631 -2.78 0.26 0.19
CA ALA A 631 -4.01 1.01 0.48
C ALA A 631 -4.96 0.23 1.41
N THR A 632 -4.97 -1.10 1.30
CA THR A 632 -5.70 -2.03 2.17
C THR A 632 -5.14 -2.00 3.58
N ASP A 633 -3.82 -2.08 3.74
CA ASP A 633 -3.13 -1.97 5.03
C ASP A 633 -3.37 -0.60 5.70
N LEU A 634 -3.56 0.45 4.90
CA LEU A 634 -3.90 1.80 5.37
C LEU A 634 -5.39 1.98 5.69
N GLU A 635 -6.24 0.99 5.37
CA GLU A 635 -7.71 1.05 5.44
C GLU A 635 -8.32 2.19 4.61
N ARG A 636 -7.66 2.59 3.51
CA ARG A 636 -8.06 3.71 2.63
C ARG A 636 -8.60 3.24 1.28
N VAL A 637 -9.12 2.02 1.22
CA VAL A 637 -9.60 1.40 -0.03
C VAL A 637 -10.95 1.98 -0.45
N ASP A 638 -11.07 2.34 -1.72
CA ASP A 638 -12.31 2.72 -2.39
C ASP A 638 -12.48 2.01 -3.75
N ASN A 639 -13.61 2.26 -4.42
CA ASN A 639 -13.91 1.67 -5.73
C ASN A 639 -12.94 2.15 -6.83
N GLU A 640 -12.39 3.36 -6.73
CA GLU A 640 -11.46 3.90 -7.73
C GLU A 640 -10.11 3.20 -7.65
N LEU A 641 -9.55 3.05 -6.44
CA LEU A 641 -8.32 2.30 -6.19
C LEU A 641 -8.47 0.82 -6.55
N LEU A 642 -9.61 0.21 -6.23
CA LEU A 642 -9.91 -1.17 -6.63
C LEU A 642 -9.99 -1.30 -8.15
N TRP A 643 -10.64 -0.35 -8.84
CA TRP A 643 -10.69 -0.35 -10.29
C TRP A 643 -9.31 -0.25 -10.93
N LEU A 644 -8.44 0.65 -10.44
CA LEU A 644 -7.06 0.79 -10.92
C LEU A 644 -6.23 -0.49 -10.71
N ALA A 645 -6.41 -1.17 -9.57
CA ALA A 645 -5.77 -2.45 -9.30
C ALA A 645 -6.25 -3.57 -10.24
N ILE A 646 -7.56 -3.61 -10.52
CA ILE A 646 -8.14 -4.54 -11.52
C ILE A 646 -7.54 -4.27 -12.90
N LEU A 647 -7.41 -3.01 -13.33
CA LEU A 647 -6.81 -2.67 -14.62
C LEU A 647 -5.37 -3.16 -14.75
N GLY A 648 -4.52 -2.99 -13.72
CA GLY A 648 -3.14 -3.46 -13.76
C GLY A 648 -3.02 -4.99 -13.82
N LEU A 649 -3.85 -5.71 -13.06
CA LEU A 649 -3.92 -7.18 -13.15
C LEU A 649 -4.40 -7.65 -14.53
N THR A 650 -5.46 -7.03 -15.06
CA THR A 650 -5.99 -7.34 -16.39
C THR A 650 -4.97 -7.01 -17.49
N TYR A 651 -4.17 -5.95 -17.33
CA TYR A 651 -3.07 -5.64 -18.24
C TYR A 651 -2.02 -6.75 -18.28
N GLN A 652 -1.54 -7.24 -17.11
CA GLN A 652 -0.58 -8.35 -17.08
C GLN A 652 -1.13 -9.61 -17.77
N TYR A 653 -2.42 -9.92 -17.59
CA TYR A 653 -3.03 -11.09 -18.20
C TYR A 653 -3.25 -10.95 -19.71
N THR A 654 -3.81 -9.84 -20.17
CA THR A 654 -4.08 -9.57 -21.60
C THR A 654 -2.80 -9.52 -22.44
N THR A 655 -1.71 -9.05 -21.85
CA THR A 655 -0.36 -9.00 -22.46
C THR A 655 0.45 -10.29 -22.26
N SER A 656 -0.15 -11.36 -21.75
CA SER A 656 0.48 -12.68 -21.54
C SER A 656 1.73 -12.66 -20.64
N ARG A 657 1.77 -11.75 -19.65
CA ARG A 657 2.84 -11.69 -18.64
C ARG A 657 2.63 -12.69 -17.50
N ILE A 658 1.38 -12.95 -17.14
CA ILE A 658 0.97 -13.92 -16.12
C ILE A 658 0.09 -15.02 -16.73
N SER A 659 0.11 -16.20 -16.12
CA SER A 659 -0.75 -17.31 -16.53
C SER A 659 -2.19 -17.09 -16.08
N ARG A 660 -3.12 -17.82 -16.68
CA ARG A 660 -4.52 -17.81 -16.25
C ARG A 660 -4.71 -18.26 -14.81
N ASP A 661 -4.00 -19.31 -14.37
CA ASP A 661 -4.13 -19.79 -12.99
C ASP A 661 -3.74 -18.70 -11.98
N HIS A 662 -2.69 -17.92 -12.30
CA HIS A 662 -2.27 -16.78 -11.48
C HIS A 662 -3.32 -15.65 -11.51
N TYR A 663 -3.85 -15.34 -12.69
CA TYR A 663 -4.91 -14.34 -12.84
C TYR A 663 -6.17 -14.72 -12.05
N ASP A 664 -6.64 -15.96 -12.17
CA ASP A 664 -7.85 -16.46 -11.51
C ASP A 664 -7.69 -16.45 -9.97
N ALA A 665 -6.48 -16.70 -9.45
CA ALA A 665 -6.19 -16.62 -8.02
C ALA A 665 -6.37 -15.20 -7.46
N ILE A 666 -5.81 -14.18 -8.12
CA ILE A 666 -5.94 -12.77 -7.68
C ILE A 666 -7.35 -12.24 -8.00
N GLN A 667 -7.93 -12.65 -9.13
CA GLN A 667 -9.29 -12.28 -9.51
C GLN A 667 -10.32 -12.72 -8.46
N SER A 668 -10.13 -13.89 -7.84
CA SER A 668 -10.99 -14.34 -6.74
C SER A 668 -10.93 -13.37 -5.55
N ILE A 669 -9.74 -12.86 -5.22
CA ILE A 669 -9.56 -11.88 -4.13
C ILE A 669 -10.26 -10.56 -4.49
N TYR A 670 -10.03 -10.04 -5.69
CA TYR A 670 -10.69 -8.81 -6.15
C TYR A 670 -12.20 -8.95 -6.26
N ARG A 671 -12.71 -10.15 -6.58
CA ARG A 671 -14.15 -10.42 -6.58
C ARG A 671 -14.76 -10.26 -5.19
N ASP A 672 -14.07 -10.76 -4.15
CA ASP A 672 -14.50 -10.60 -2.77
C ASP A 672 -14.46 -9.12 -2.34
N GLU A 673 -13.43 -8.38 -2.77
CA GLU A 673 -13.32 -6.92 -2.54
C GLU A 673 -14.43 -6.13 -3.24
N VAL A 674 -14.77 -6.49 -4.48
CA VAL A 674 -15.91 -5.89 -5.20
C VAL A 674 -17.20 -6.11 -4.42
N PHE A 675 -17.43 -7.32 -3.90
CA PHE A 675 -18.60 -7.62 -3.07
C PHE A 675 -18.61 -6.84 -1.75
N ARG A 676 -17.44 -6.66 -1.13
CA ARG A 676 -17.26 -5.89 0.10
C ARG A 676 -17.59 -4.40 -0.08
N LEU A 677 -17.20 -3.81 -1.21
CA LEU A 677 -17.41 -2.37 -1.50
C LEU A 677 -18.76 -2.08 -2.17
N ASN A 678 -19.35 -3.04 -2.89
CA ASN A 678 -20.57 -2.87 -3.69
C ASN A 678 -21.65 -3.91 -3.28
N PRO A 679 -22.30 -3.76 -2.12
CA PRO A 679 -23.32 -4.70 -1.66
C PRO A 679 -24.57 -4.65 -2.56
N GLN A 680 -25.13 -5.83 -2.88
CA GLN A 680 -26.34 -5.93 -3.72
C GLN A 680 -27.59 -5.36 -3.02
N PRO A 681 -28.52 -4.74 -3.77
CA PRO A 681 -29.81 -4.32 -3.24
C PRO A 681 -30.65 -5.53 -2.77
N ALA A 682 -31.57 -5.30 -1.83
CA ALA A 682 -32.39 -6.36 -1.25
C ALA A 682 -33.37 -6.97 -2.29
N GLU A 683 -33.71 -8.25 -2.13
CA GLU A 683 -34.63 -8.96 -3.04
C GLU A 683 -35.94 -8.17 -3.24
N GLY A 684 -36.15 -7.66 -4.47
CA GLY A 684 -37.36 -6.93 -4.87
C GLY A 684 -37.15 -5.47 -5.28
N GLU A 685 -35.95 -4.90 -5.11
CA GLU A 685 -35.58 -3.61 -5.72
C GLU A 685 -35.01 -3.84 -7.14
N GLU A 686 -35.61 -3.22 -8.16
CA GLU A 686 -35.02 -3.20 -9.50
C GLU A 686 -33.67 -2.47 -9.47
N ASP A 687 -32.68 -3.04 -10.14
CA ASP A 687 -31.32 -2.51 -10.28
C ASP A 687 -31.33 -1.30 -11.23
N VAL A 688 -31.87 -0.17 -10.76
CA VAL A 688 -32.00 1.06 -11.54
C VAL A 688 -30.63 1.74 -11.61
N LEU A 689 -29.96 1.62 -12.75
CA LEU A 689 -28.74 2.36 -13.10
C LEU A 689 -28.97 3.87 -12.92
N ARG A 690 -28.30 4.47 -11.94
CA ARG A 690 -28.32 5.92 -11.73
C ARG A 690 -27.19 6.56 -12.53
N PRO A 691 -27.36 7.80 -13.02
CA PRO A 691 -26.28 8.51 -13.73
C PRO A 691 -24.98 8.67 -12.92
N ASP A 692 -25.08 8.67 -11.59
CA ASP A 692 -23.95 8.78 -10.64
C ASP A 692 -23.46 7.41 -10.13
N ASP A 693 -23.83 6.29 -10.78
CA ASP A 693 -23.40 4.94 -10.38
C ASP A 693 -21.91 4.71 -10.70
N LEU A 694 -21.08 4.72 -9.65
CA LEU A 694 -19.64 4.41 -9.70
C LEU A 694 -19.33 2.99 -9.17
N THR A 695 -20.34 2.11 -9.12
CA THR A 695 -20.16 0.75 -8.60
C THR A 695 -19.36 -0.12 -9.56
N VAL A 696 -18.47 -0.93 -8.99
CA VAL A 696 -17.76 -1.99 -9.73
C VAL A 696 -18.57 -3.28 -9.59
N ARG A 697 -18.77 -4.00 -10.69
CA ARG A 697 -19.60 -5.22 -10.73
C ARG A 697 -18.83 -6.37 -11.36
N SER A 698 -18.95 -7.57 -10.79
CA SER A 698 -18.34 -8.77 -11.34
C SER A 698 -19.28 -9.42 -12.36
N THR A 699 -18.82 -9.54 -13.60
CA THR A 699 -19.55 -10.19 -14.69
C THR A 699 -18.66 -11.22 -15.38
N MET A 700 -19.24 -12.32 -15.85
CA MET A 700 -18.51 -13.24 -16.73
C MET A 700 -18.36 -12.61 -18.11
N GLU A 701 -17.12 -12.47 -18.55
CA GLU A 701 -16.78 -11.85 -19.82
C GLU A 701 -16.05 -12.85 -20.74
N LEU A 702 -16.38 -12.82 -22.03
CA LEU A 702 -15.68 -13.58 -23.04
C LEU A 702 -14.41 -12.85 -23.43
N ARG A 703 -13.30 -13.58 -23.64
CA ARG A 703 -12.02 -13.03 -24.11
C ARG A 703 -12.06 -12.73 -25.61
N PHE A 704 -13.05 -11.95 -26.03
CA PHE A 704 -13.14 -11.39 -27.37
C PHE A 704 -12.69 -9.94 -27.33
N THR A 705 -11.72 -9.59 -28.17
CA THR A 705 -11.17 -8.24 -28.25
C THR A 705 -12.28 -7.23 -28.54
N LEU A 706 -12.52 -6.31 -27.61
CA LEU A 706 -13.43 -5.17 -27.77
C LEU A 706 -14.85 -5.56 -28.22
N PHE A 707 -15.35 -6.74 -27.82
CA PHE A 707 -16.59 -7.30 -28.39
C PHE A 707 -17.87 -6.48 -28.12
N ARG A 708 -17.84 -5.56 -27.15
CA ARG A 708 -18.91 -4.59 -26.90
C ARG A 708 -18.94 -3.45 -27.93
N HIS A 709 -17.83 -3.23 -28.63
CA HIS A 709 -17.62 -2.11 -29.55
C HIS A 709 -17.56 -2.56 -31.02
N TRP A 710 -17.40 -3.86 -31.25
CA TRP A 710 -17.33 -4.48 -32.56
C TRP A 710 -18.58 -5.28 -32.91
N THR A 711 -18.73 -5.60 -34.19
CA THR A 711 -19.62 -6.73 -34.55
C THR A 711 -19.02 -8.01 -33.99
N LEU A 712 -19.85 -9.03 -33.74
CA LEU A 712 -19.34 -10.32 -33.25
C LEU A 712 -18.30 -10.93 -34.19
N TYR A 713 -18.52 -10.81 -35.50
CA TYR A 713 -17.55 -11.27 -36.50
C TYR A 713 -16.22 -10.58 -36.35
N ASP A 714 -16.24 -9.25 -36.29
CA ASP A 714 -15.02 -8.48 -36.13
C ASP A 714 -14.36 -8.80 -34.79
N ALA A 715 -15.09 -8.88 -33.68
CA ALA A 715 -14.53 -9.25 -32.38
C ALA A 715 -13.86 -10.63 -32.40
N MET A 716 -14.46 -11.61 -33.09
CA MET A 716 -13.91 -12.95 -33.26
C MET A 716 -12.69 -12.97 -34.19
N LEU A 717 -12.71 -12.19 -35.28
CA LEU A 717 -11.57 -12.00 -36.17
C LEU A 717 -10.42 -11.29 -35.44
N HIS A 718 -10.76 -10.34 -34.57
CA HIS A 718 -9.83 -9.54 -33.79
C HIS A 718 -9.24 -10.25 -32.57
N SER A 719 -9.68 -11.48 -32.30
CA SER A 719 -9.20 -12.30 -31.18
C SER A 719 -8.26 -13.40 -31.69
N GLY A 720 -6.98 -13.37 -31.30
CA GLY A 720 -5.95 -14.31 -31.79
C GLY A 720 -6.33 -15.79 -31.71
N TYR A 721 -6.95 -16.21 -30.60
CA TYR A 721 -7.40 -17.60 -30.39
C TYR A 721 -8.51 -18.06 -31.33
N VAL A 722 -9.45 -17.15 -31.64
CA VAL A 722 -10.67 -17.48 -32.38
C VAL A 722 -10.43 -17.36 -33.88
N ALA A 723 -9.63 -16.38 -34.32
CA ALA A 723 -9.21 -16.22 -35.70
C ALA A 723 -8.58 -17.51 -36.26
N GLY A 724 -7.73 -18.19 -35.48
CA GLY A 724 -7.13 -19.47 -35.87
C GLY A 724 -8.12 -20.64 -36.03
N LYS A 725 -9.24 -20.62 -35.30
CA LYS A 725 -10.27 -21.68 -35.32
C LYS A 725 -11.48 -21.38 -36.20
N LEU A 726 -11.79 -20.11 -36.47
CA LEU A 726 -12.89 -19.69 -37.35
C LEU A 726 -12.76 -20.29 -38.75
N ALA A 727 -11.53 -20.40 -39.28
CA ALA A 727 -11.26 -21.08 -40.55
C ALA A 727 -11.66 -22.57 -40.55
N LYS A 728 -11.72 -23.22 -39.38
CA LYS A 728 -12.13 -24.63 -39.22
C LYS A 728 -13.62 -24.81 -38.88
N MET A 729 -14.31 -23.78 -38.37
CA MET A 729 -15.68 -23.92 -37.83
C MET A 729 -16.79 -23.85 -38.89
N GLY A 730 -16.49 -23.51 -40.15
CA GLY A 730 -17.45 -23.65 -41.26
C GLY A 730 -18.66 -22.72 -41.24
N PHE A 731 -18.61 -21.62 -40.47
CA PHE A 731 -19.65 -20.59 -40.51
C PHE A 731 -19.63 -19.84 -41.85
N SER A 732 -20.82 -19.52 -42.38
CA SER A 732 -20.94 -18.63 -43.55
C SER A 732 -20.44 -17.23 -43.19
N ILE A 733 -19.46 -16.73 -43.93
CA ILE A 733 -18.93 -15.36 -43.81
C ILE A 733 -20.05 -14.31 -43.93
N GLN A 734 -21.07 -14.58 -44.75
CA GLN A 734 -22.22 -13.67 -44.90
C GLN A 734 -23.10 -13.63 -43.64
N GLN A 735 -23.25 -14.73 -42.90
CA GLN A 735 -24.11 -14.79 -41.70
C GLN A 735 -23.47 -14.15 -40.48
N THR A 736 -22.15 -13.98 -40.47
CA THR A 736 -21.41 -13.39 -39.34
C THR A 736 -21.21 -11.88 -39.51
N GLN A 737 -21.21 -11.37 -40.74
CA GLN A 737 -21.05 -9.95 -41.08
C GLN A 737 -22.35 -9.12 -41.02
N GLU A 738 -23.52 -9.76 -40.84
CA GLU A 738 -24.79 -9.04 -40.70
C GLU A 738 -24.89 -8.30 -39.37
N GLN A 739 -25.45 -7.09 -39.39
CA GLN A 739 -25.80 -6.37 -38.15
C GLN A 739 -26.65 -7.28 -37.27
N PHE A 740 -26.42 -7.22 -35.95
CA PHE A 740 -27.04 -8.11 -34.97
C PHE A 740 -28.56 -8.28 -35.13
N GLU A 741 -29.25 -7.23 -35.59
CA GLU A 741 -30.69 -7.22 -35.87
C GLU A 741 -31.13 -8.18 -36.99
N LEU A 742 -30.24 -8.55 -37.92
CA LEU A 742 -30.57 -9.27 -39.16
C LEU A 742 -30.18 -10.77 -39.14
N MET A 743 -29.33 -11.20 -38.20
CA MET A 743 -28.89 -12.60 -38.05
C MET A 743 -30.03 -13.65 -37.90
N ASP A 744 -29.75 -14.91 -38.23
CA ASP A 744 -30.71 -16.01 -38.17
C ASP A 744 -31.19 -16.35 -36.74
N LYS A 745 -32.45 -16.78 -36.59
CA LYS A 745 -33.16 -16.80 -35.29
C LYS A 745 -32.64 -17.86 -34.32
N ASP A 746 -32.23 -19.04 -34.80
CA ASP A 746 -31.69 -20.11 -33.96
C ASP A 746 -30.26 -19.80 -33.48
N LEU A 747 -29.46 -19.15 -34.34
CA LEU A 747 -28.11 -18.68 -34.01
C LEU A 747 -28.18 -17.52 -33.02
N LYS A 748 -29.13 -16.60 -33.24
CA LYS A 748 -29.57 -15.62 -32.25
C LYS A 748 -29.91 -16.34 -30.97
N GLU A 749 -30.97 -17.13 -30.86
CA GLU A 749 -31.46 -17.70 -29.59
C GLU A 749 -30.39 -18.43 -28.74
N SER A 750 -29.44 -19.18 -29.33
CA SER A 750 -28.36 -19.83 -28.57
C SER A 750 -27.26 -18.88 -28.05
N LEU A 751 -26.94 -17.84 -28.82
CA LEU A 751 -25.93 -16.83 -28.50
C LEU A 751 -26.54 -15.70 -27.66
N VAL A 752 -27.80 -15.38 -27.91
CA VAL A 752 -28.69 -14.39 -27.31
C VAL A 752 -29.03 -14.74 -25.87
N HIS A 753 -29.13 -16.00 -25.48
CA HIS A 753 -29.31 -16.33 -24.05
C HIS A 753 -28.04 -16.06 -23.22
N LYS A 754 -26.88 -15.89 -23.87
CA LYS A 754 -25.60 -15.50 -23.26
C LYS A 754 -25.20 -14.04 -23.53
N LEU A 755 -25.76 -13.39 -24.55
CA LEU A 755 -25.43 -12.02 -24.99
C LEU A 755 -26.56 -10.99 -24.77
N LYS A 756 -27.79 -11.39 -24.38
CA LYS A 756 -28.93 -10.46 -24.19
C LYS A 756 -28.72 -9.39 -23.12
N ASP A 757 -27.67 -9.48 -22.31
CA ASP A 757 -27.32 -8.45 -21.33
C ASP A 757 -26.47 -7.30 -21.92
N ILE A 758 -26.05 -7.34 -23.20
CA ILE A 758 -24.88 -6.55 -23.69
C ILE A 758 -25.19 -5.58 -24.86
N SER A 759 -26.45 -5.23 -25.14
CA SER A 759 -26.79 -4.35 -26.29
C SER A 759 -27.59 -3.11 -25.87
N ALA A 760 -26.92 -2.07 -25.36
CA ALA A 760 -27.47 -0.71 -25.26
C ALA A 760 -26.36 0.36 -25.21
N GLU A 761 -26.59 1.52 -25.84
CA GLU A 761 -25.67 2.66 -26.01
C GLU A 761 -25.22 3.36 -24.71
N SER A 762 -25.57 2.84 -23.52
CA SER A 762 -25.22 3.43 -22.21
C SER A 762 -24.53 2.46 -21.25
N GLN A 763 -23.79 1.47 -21.74
CA GLN A 763 -23.19 0.43 -20.89
C GLN A 763 -21.85 0.83 -20.21
N PRO A 764 -21.55 0.21 -19.05
CA PRO A 764 -20.26 0.34 -18.35
C PRO A 764 -19.11 -0.27 -19.16
N VAL A 765 -17.91 0.31 -19.03
CA VAL A 765 -16.68 -0.14 -19.72
C VAL A 765 -16.10 -1.35 -18.99
N SER A 766 -15.67 -2.39 -19.71
CA SER A 766 -15.00 -3.54 -19.08
C SER A 766 -13.53 -3.25 -18.79
N ALA A 767 -12.95 -4.00 -17.84
CA ALA A 767 -11.54 -3.84 -17.49
C ALA A 767 -10.62 -4.12 -18.70
N ALA A 768 -10.93 -5.14 -19.50
CA ALA A 768 -10.16 -5.46 -20.70
C ALA A 768 -10.26 -4.36 -21.76
N ASP A 769 -11.47 -3.85 -22.01
CA ASP A 769 -11.69 -2.76 -22.97
C ASP A 769 -10.96 -1.48 -22.52
N ALA A 770 -11.01 -1.17 -21.22
CA ALA A 770 -10.30 -0.03 -20.63
C ALA A 770 -8.78 -0.14 -20.81
N VAL A 771 -8.20 -1.32 -20.54
CA VAL A 771 -6.76 -1.58 -20.74
C VAL A 771 -6.36 -1.36 -22.20
N GLU A 772 -7.15 -1.85 -23.16
CA GLU A 772 -6.88 -1.65 -24.60
C GLU A 772 -6.96 -0.17 -24.99
N GLY A 773 -7.94 0.56 -24.47
CA GLY A 773 -8.06 2.02 -24.66
C GLY A 773 -6.87 2.80 -24.13
N ILE A 774 -6.47 2.55 -22.87
CA ILE A 774 -5.33 3.23 -22.23
C ILE A 774 -4.03 2.89 -22.95
N SER A 775 -3.83 1.61 -23.32
CA SER A 775 -2.63 1.20 -24.03
C SER A 775 -2.53 1.83 -25.42
N ALA A 776 -3.65 1.97 -26.14
CA ALA A 776 -3.69 2.70 -27.40
C ALA A 776 -3.36 4.19 -27.23
N LEU A 777 -3.78 4.82 -26.12
CA LEU A 777 -3.39 6.20 -25.83
C LEU A 777 -1.88 6.34 -25.64
N LEU A 778 -1.28 5.43 -24.86
CA LEU A 778 0.18 5.42 -24.61
C LEU A 778 0.96 5.27 -25.91
N ASP A 779 0.60 4.28 -26.73
CA ASP A 779 1.37 3.93 -27.92
C ASP A 779 1.24 4.97 -29.05
N VAL A 780 0.05 5.51 -29.30
CA VAL A 780 -0.24 6.17 -30.60
C VAL A 780 -1.04 7.48 -30.55
N ALA A 781 -1.44 7.99 -29.37
CA ALA A 781 -2.35 9.15 -29.29
C ALA A 781 -1.83 10.44 -29.96
N GLY A 782 -0.53 10.65 -29.99
CA GLY A 782 0.09 11.84 -30.54
C GLY A 782 1.48 11.53 -31.05
N GLY A 783 1.58 10.92 -32.22
CA GLY A 783 2.88 10.63 -32.87
C GLY A 783 2.66 10.06 -34.26
N ILE A 784 1.66 9.18 -34.39
CA ILE A 784 1.22 8.61 -35.66
C ILE A 784 -0.18 9.14 -35.99
N ARG A 785 -0.34 9.69 -37.19
CA ARG A 785 -1.65 10.16 -37.66
C ARG A 785 -2.49 8.96 -38.10
N LEU A 786 -3.42 8.54 -37.23
CA LEU A 786 -4.40 7.50 -37.53
C LEU A 786 -5.75 8.14 -37.88
N GLU A 787 -6.42 7.60 -38.90
CA GLU A 787 -7.80 7.96 -39.22
C GLU A 787 -8.75 7.02 -38.48
N VAL A 788 -9.59 7.61 -37.63
CA VAL A 788 -10.54 6.90 -36.77
C VAL A 788 -11.95 7.07 -37.32
N GLU A 789 -12.75 6.02 -37.22
CA GLU A 789 -14.14 6.04 -37.63
C GLU A 789 -14.99 6.97 -36.75
N VAL A 790 -15.90 7.72 -37.37
CA VAL A 790 -16.88 8.56 -36.67
C VAL A 790 -18.24 7.85 -36.68
N GLU A 791 -18.86 7.71 -35.51
CA GLU A 791 -20.21 7.13 -35.37
C GLU A 791 -21.21 7.87 -36.27
N GLY A 792 -21.91 7.12 -37.13
CA GLY A 792 -22.94 7.63 -38.05
C GLY A 792 -22.62 7.55 -39.56
N ALA A 793 -21.40 7.16 -39.96
CA ALA A 793 -21.02 7.08 -41.38
C ALA A 793 -21.34 5.74 -42.08
N ARG A 794 -21.76 4.71 -41.34
CA ARG A 794 -22.13 3.40 -41.92
C ARG A 794 -23.59 3.40 -42.41
N ARG A 795 -23.81 3.83 -43.66
CA ARG A 795 -25.01 3.43 -44.43
C ARG A 795 -24.61 2.73 -45.71
N GLY A 796 -24.74 1.40 -45.69
CA GLY A 796 -24.80 0.56 -46.89
C GLY A 796 -23.46 0.07 -47.41
N GLY A 797 -22.99 -1.07 -46.89
CA GLY A 797 -22.27 -2.12 -47.63
C GLY A 797 -20.92 -1.82 -48.30
N GLU A 798 -20.51 -0.57 -48.46
CA GLU A 798 -19.27 -0.19 -49.13
C GLU A 798 -18.34 0.55 -48.15
N TRP A 799 -17.13 -0.01 -48.03
CA TRP A 799 -16.03 0.33 -47.11
C TRP A 799 -15.35 1.68 -47.40
N PHE A 800 -16.11 2.72 -47.75
CA PHE A 800 -15.60 4.06 -47.99
C PHE A 800 -16.30 5.08 -47.08
N GLY A 801 -16.09 4.95 -45.76
CA GLY A 801 -16.42 5.98 -44.79
C GLY A 801 -15.23 6.91 -44.60
N SER A 802 -15.39 8.20 -44.86
CA SER A 802 -14.38 9.24 -44.61
C SER A 802 -13.97 9.25 -43.12
N GLY A 803 -12.78 8.74 -42.83
CA GLY A 803 -12.19 8.74 -41.49
C GLY A 803 -11.83 10.15 -41.05
N LYS A 804 -11.89 10.42 -39.74
CA LYS A 804 -11.39 11.66 -39.15
C LYS A 804 -10.05 11.36 -38.50
N ALA A 805 -9.04 12.20 -38.75
CA ALA A 805 -7.76 12.09 -38.05
C ALA A 805 -8.00 12.13 -36.53
N TRP A 806 -7.39 11.19 -35.79
CA TRP A 806 -7.44 11.18 -34.35
C TRP A 806 -6.83 12.48 -33.80
N GLU A 807 -7.57 13.11 -32.89
CA GLU A 807 -7.10 14.26 -32.14
C GLU A 807 -7.33 13.99 -30.67
N ALA A 808 -6.25 14.00 -29.89
CA ALA A 808 -6.33 13.91 -28.43
C ALA A 808 -7.23 15.03 -27.87
N PRO A 809 -8.11 14.74 -26.89
CA PRO A 809 -8.99 15.74 -26.31
C PRO A 809 -8.19 16.92 -25.74
N THR A 810 -8.44 18.13 -26.24
CA THR A 810 -7.89 19.38 -25.71
C THR A 810 -9.00 20.15 -25.03
N ASN A 811 -9.19 19.94 -23.72
CA ASN A 811 -10.21 20.67 -22.98
C ASN A 811 -9.64 22.06 -22.55
N PRO A 812 -10.24 23.20 -22.96
CA PRO A 812 -9.66 24.53 -22.71
C PRO A 812 -9.54 24.89 -21.22
N ARG A 813 -10.45 24.39 -20.36
CA ARG A 813 -10.35 24.60 -18.89
C ARG A 813 -9.23 23.77 -18.25
N ASP A 814 -8.90 22.65 -18.87
CA ASP A 814 -7.88 21.70 -18.41
C ASP A 814 -6.46 22.16 -18.81
N THR A 815 -6.33 22.94 -19.89
CA THR A 815 -5.05 23.59 -20.24
C THR A 815 -4.54 24.56 -19.16
N THR A 816 -5.41 25.14 -18.34
CA THR A 816 -5.05 25.99 -17.20
C THR A 816 -4.57 25.19 -15.99
N ARG A 817 -5.11 23.98 -15.77
CA ARG A 817 -4.70 23.05 -14.71
C ARG A 817 -3.40 22.34 -15.12
N ARG A 818 -3.31 21.86 -16.37
CA ARG A 818 -2.08 21.40 -17.02
C ARG A 818 -0.97 22.43 -16.92
N ARG A 819 -1.21 23.72 -17.21
CA ARG A 819 -0.19 24.77 -17.05
C ARG A 819 0.30 24.95 -15.61
N ARG A 820 -0.48 24.58 -14.59
CA ARG A 820 -0.09 24.70 -13.18
C ARG A 820 0.72 23.48 -12.73
N GLU A 821 0.24 22.28 -13.06
CA GLU A 821 0.92 21.01 -12.75
C GLU A 821 2.19 20.85 -13.62
N GLU A 822 2.17 21.22 -14.91
CA GLU A 822 3.37 21.28 -15.77
C GLU A 822 4.39 22.32 -15.27
N ARG A 823 3.95 23.46 -14.70
CA ARG A 823 4.85 24.48 -14.11
C ARG A 823 5.48 24.05 -12.80
N GLU A 824 4.76 23.27 -12.00
CA GLU A 824 5.26 22.64 -10.77
C GLU A 824 6.23 21.47 -11.09
N ASN A 825 6.25 21.00 -12.34
CA ASN A 825 7.09 19.92 -12.85
C ASN A 825 8.27 20.37 -13.73
N ILE A 826 8.67 21.66 -13.69
CA ILE A 826 9.89 22.17 -14.37
C ILE A 826 11.05 22.25 -13.35
N PRO A 827 12.25 21.71 -13.64
CA PRO A 827 13.37 21.75 -12.69
C PRO A 827 13.85 23.20 -12.41
N PRO A 828 14.31 23.50 -11.18
CA PRO A 828 14.91 24.79 -10.84
C PRO A 828 16.28 24.90 -11.53
N GLY A 829 16.31 25.53 -12.71
CA GLY A 829 17.53 25.66 -13.51
C GLY A 829 17.29 25.87 -15.00
N GLY A 830 16.08 25.61 -15.50
CA GLY A 830 15.66 26.04 -16.84
C GLY A 830 15.61 27.56 -16.90
N ALA A 831 16.67 28.19 -17.41
CA ALA A 831 16.71 29.61 -17.65
C ALA A 831 15.43 30.05 -18.36
N GLN A 832 14.76 31.07 -17.80
CA GLN A 832 13.68 31.78 -18.48
C GLN A 832 14.20 32.31 -19.82
N THR A 833 14.00 31.57 -20.91
CA THR A 833 13.93 32.19 -22.23
C THR A 833 12.57 32.86 -22.31
N ASN A 834 12.51 34.08 -21.77
CA ASN A 834 11.43 35.01 -21.99
C ASN A 834 11.29 35.26 -23.50
N GLY A 835 10.37 34.53 -24.12
CA GLY A 835 9.99 34.72 -25.51
C GLY A 835 8.56 34.27 -25.68
N ALA A 836 7.63 35.21 -25.62
CA ALA A 836 6.24 34.99 -26.00
C ALA A 836 6.17 34.50 -27.46
N ALA A 837 6.20 33.20 -27.68
CA ALA A 837 5.87 32.61 -28.97
C ALA A 837 4.36 32.73 -29.18
N LYS A 838 3.95 33.87 -29.76
CA LYS A 838 2.69 33.99 -30.48
C LYS A 838 2.60 32.80 -31.43
N VAL A 839 1.60 31.95 -31.23
CA VAL A 839 1.14 30.99 -32.23
C VAL A 839 0.74 31.78 -33.48
N LYS A 840 1.67 31.86 -34.43
CA LYS A 840 1.41 32.38 -35.78
C LYS A 840 0.91 31.19 -36.60
N ARG A 841 -0.28 31.34 -37.18
CA ARG A 841 -0.83 30.40 -38.16
C ARG A 841 0.21 30.17 -39.26
N ILE A 842 0.49 28.91 -39.58
CA ILE A 842 1.33 28.55 -40.72
C ILE A 842 0.58 28.91 -42.00
N GLY A 843 1.24 29.73 -42.81
CA GLY A 843 0.98 30.01 -44.20
C GLY A 843 2.25 30.64 -44.78
N GLU A 844 2.83 29.92 -45.74
CA GLU A 844 3.94 30.30 -46.64
C GLU A 844 5.38 30.06 -46.18
N ALA A 845 6.14 29.57 -47.17
CA ALA A 845 7.44 28.91 -47.13
C ALA A 845 8.62 29.87 -47.00
N ASP A 846 9.75 29.37 -46.49
CA ASP A 846 11.06 29.59 -47.11
C ASP A 846 12.09 28.59 -46.58
N ASP A 847 12.95 28.13 -47.48
CA ASP A 847 14.08 27.21 -47.28
C ASP A 847 15.29 27.91 -46.61
N ASN A 848 15.96 27.18 -45.71
CA ASN A 848 17.43 26.99 -45.59
C ASN A 848 17.93 26.87 -44.13
N ASP A 849 18.77 25.84 -43.95
CA ASP A 849 19.90 25.67 -43.03
C ASP A 849 19.61 25.61 -41.50
N ASP A 850 19.64 24.40 -40.91
CA ASP A 850 20.88 23.77 -40.39
C ASP A 850 20.58 22.54 -39.51
N GLU A 851 21.45 21.54 -39.66
CA GLU A 851 21.37 20.17 -39.14
C GLU A 851 21.59 20.06 -37.61
N ALA A 852 20.54 20.17 -36.78
CA ALA A 852 20.61 19.79 -35.35
C ALA A 852 19.25 19.56 -34.63
N GLU A 853 18.15 19.20 -35.33
CA GLU A 853 16.78 19.23 -34.74
C GLU A 853 16.04 17.88 -34.58
N GLY A 854 16.72 16.74 -34.75
CA GLY A 854 16.06 15.42 -34.75
C GLY A 854 15.56 14.93 -33.39
N GLU A 855 16.37 15.01 -32.33
CA GLU A 855 16.07 14.32 -31.05
C GLU A 855 15.07 15.08 -30.15
N SER A 856 14.98 16.42 -30.28
CA SER A 856 14.18 17.23 -29.35
C SER A 856 12.66 17.24 -29.64
N LYS A 857 12.23 16.87 -30.86
CA LYS A 857 10.79 16.85 -31.23
C LYS A 857 10.11 15.53 -30.88
N GLU A 858 10.85 14.43 -30.90
CA GLU A 858 10.32 13.09 -30.64
C GLU A 858 10.05 12.87 -29.14
N LEU A 859 10.92 13.38 -28.26
CA LEU A 859 10.75 13.29 -26.80
C LEU A 859 9.47 13.97 -26.25
N GLN A 860 8.85 14.91 -26.98
CA GLN A 860 7.71 15.66 -26.44
C GLN A 860 6.36 14.96 -26.61
N TRP A 861 6.23 14.08 -27.60
CA TRP A 861 4.91 13.58 -27.99
C TRP A 861 4.49 12.35 -27.21
N TRP A 862 5.42 11.42 -26.91
CA TRP A 862 5.11 10.25 -26.09
C TRP A 862 4.88 10.65 -24.62
N VAL A 863 5.56 11.69 -24.13
CA VAL A 863 5.26 12.31 -22.81
C VAL A 863 3.84 12.88 -22.80
N LYS A 864 3.39 13.49 -23.89
CA LYS A 864 2.00 13.95 -24.02
C LYS A 864 1.01 12.77 -24.06
N ASN A 865 1.38 11.66 -24.69
CA ASN A 865 0.58 10.43 -24.65
C ASN A 865 0.45 9.90 -23.22
N PHE A 866 1.55 9.87 -22.47
CA PHE A 866 1.58 9.47 -21.05
C PHE A 866 0.54 10.26 -20.24
N TRP A 867 0.57 11.59 -20.31
CA TRP A 867 -0.39 12.42 -19.57
C TRP A 867 -1.81 12.28 -20.08
N THR A 868 -2.00 12.11 -21.39
CA THR A 868 -3.33 11.86 -21.96
C THR A 868 -3.93 10.54 -21.47
N ALA A 869 -3.11 9.50 -21.36
CA ALA A 869 -3.50 8.21 -20.79
C ALA A 869 -3.73 8.30 -19.27
N PHE A 870 -2.87 9.01 -18.54
CA PHE A 870 -2.98 9.23 -17.09
C PHE A 870 -4.27 9.99 -16.72
N ASP A 871 -4.63 11.02 -17.49
CA ASP A 871 -5.88 11.77 -17.32
C ASP A 871 -7.11 10.89 -17.61
N ALA A 872 -7.02 10.03 -18.64
CA ALA A 872 -8.10 9.14 -19.05
C ALA A 872 -8.48 8.09 -17.99
N LEU A 873 -7.58 7.73 -17.06
CA LEU A 873 -7.87 6.82 -15.95
C LEU A 873 -9.06 7.28 -15.07
N THR A 874 -9.28 8.58 -14.98
CA THR A 874 -10.37 9.17 -14.18
C THR A 874 -11.49 9.81 -15.00
N ASN A 875 -11.35 9.81 -16.34
CA ASN A 875 -12.31 10.42 -17.25
C ASN A 875 -12.89 9.38 -18.20
N ILE A 876 -14.08 8.88 -17.85
CA ILE A 876 -14.79 7.85 -18.62
C ILE A 876 -15.10 8.26 -20.07
N GLU A 877 -15.30 9.55 -20.34
CA GLU A 877 -15.55 10.04 -21.70
C GLU A 877 -14.28 9.97 -22.54
N SER A 878 -13.14 10.34 -21.96
CA SER A 878 -11.84 10.22 -22.62
C SER A 878 -11.46 8.76 -22.84
N LEU A 879 -11.75 7.88 -21.87
CA LEU A 879 -11.59 6.44 -22.00
C LEU A 879 -12.47 5.88 -23.13
N ARG A 880 -13.76 6.21 -23.18
CA ARG A 880 -14.66 5.78 -24.27
C ARG A 880 -14.18 6.22 -25.65
N ARG A 881 -13.71 7.46 -25.76
CA ARG A 881 -13.11 7.94 -27.03
C ARG A 881 -11.87 7.14 -27.40
N SER A 882 -11.01 6.78 -26.44
CA SER A 882 -9.79 5.99 -26.71
C SER A 882 -10.07 4.60 -27.29
N LEU A 883 -11.25 4.04 -27.05
CA LEU A 883 -11.63 2.73 -27.61
C LEU A 883 -11.67 2.77 -29.14
N THR A 884 -12.10 3.88 -29.74
CA THR A 884 -12.10 4.04 -31.20
C THR A 884 -10.68 4.03 -31.78
N LEU A 885 -9.71 4.59 -31.05
CA LEU A 885 -8.29 4.51 -31.38
C LEU A 885 -7.79 3.06 -31.24
N ALA A 886 -8.13 2.37 -30.15
CA ALA A 886 -7.76 0.97 -29.94
C ALA A 886 -8.30 0.06 -31.05
N MET A 887 -9.55 0.23 -31.47
CA MET A 887 -10.14 -0.49 -32.60
C MET A 887 -9.33 -0.30 -33.88
N THR A 888 -8.87 0.93 -34.15
CA THR A 888 -8.06 1.26 -35.33
C THR A 888 -6.69 0.57 -35.29
N VAL A 889 -6.05 0.53 -34.12
CA VAL A 889 -4.79 -0.20 -33.93
C VAL A 889 -4.97 -1.71 -34.14
N HIS A 890 -6.04 -2.30 -33.58
CA HIS A 890 -6.37 -3.72 -33.76
C HIS A 890 -6.66 -4.10 -35.21
N ARG A 891 -7.27 -3.20 -36.00
CA ARG A 891 -7.43 -3.40 -37.45
C ARG A 891 -6.09 -3.50 -38.15
N ALA A 892 -5.24 -2.51 -37.94
CA ALA A 892 -3.92 -2.47 -38.57
C ALA A 892 -3.11 -3.74 -38.23
N ILE A 893 -3.10 -4.17 -36.97
CA ILE A 893 -2.42 -5.40 -36.52
C ILE A 893 -2.87 -6.61 -37.34
N ILE A 894 -4.17 -6.75 -37.57
CA ILE A 894 -4.71 -7.95 -38.22
C ILE A 894 -4.58 -7.91 -39.73
N ASP A 895 -4.81 -6.75 -40.33
CA ASP A 895 -4.57 -6.58 -41.77
C ASP A 895 -3.11 -6.91 -42.10
N GLN A 896 -2.19 -6.45 -41.25
CA GLN A 896 -0.77 -6.77 -41.38
C GLN A 896 -0.50 -8.26 -41.11
N GLY A 897 -1.07 -8.82 -40.05
CA GLY A 897 -0.91 -10.23 -39.67
C GLY A 897 -1.41 -11.20 -40.74
N ILE A 898 -2.58 -10.94 -41.33
CA ILE A 898 -3.14 -11.69 -42.45
C ILE A 898 -2.23 -11.56 -43.67
N SER A 899 -1.78 -10.34 -44.01
CA SER A 899 -0.83 -10.12 -45.10
C SER A 899 0.45 -10.95 -44.93
N ILE A 900 1.04 -11.00 -43.74
CA ILE A 900 2.24 -11.79 -43.44
C ILE A 900 2.00 -13.28 -43.69
N ILE A 901 0.84 -13.80 -43.24
CA ILE A 901 0.48 -15.21 -43.38
C ILE A 901 0.21 -15.56 -44.85
N ASP A 902 -0.55 -14.73 -45.56
CA ASP A 902 -0.94 -14.96 -46.95
C ASP A 902 0.26 -14.86 -47.91
N LYS A 903 1.17 -13.92 -47.65
CA LYS A 903 2.43 -13.78 -48.40
C LYS A 903 3.51 -14.78 -47.98
N GLN A 904 3.27 -15.59 -46.94
CA GLN A 904 4.22 -16.55 -46.38
C GLN A 904 5.57 -15.91 -45.98
N GLU A 905 5.51 -14.74 -45.35
CA GLU A 905 6.72 -13.96 -44.98
C GLU A 905 7.44 -14.52 -43.74
N ILE A 906 6.85 -15.48 -43.04
CA ILE A 906 7.44 -16.13 -41.86
C ILE A 906 8.53 -17.09 -42.30
N ARG A 907 9.78 -16.79 -41.93
CA ARG A 907 10.96 -17.61 -42.24
C ARG A 907 11.36 -18.42 -41.01
N THR A 908 11.65 -19.71 -41.20
CA THR A 908 12.25 -20.53 -40.14
C THR A 908 13.77 -20.50 -40.30
N MET A 909 14.48 -19.91 -39.33
CA MET A 909 15.93 -19.82 -39.28
C MET A 909 16.45 -20.69 -38.13
N ARG A 910 17.07 -21.83 -38.45
CA ARG A 910 17.48 -22.86 -37.46
C ARG A 910 16.33 -23.17 -36.49
N ASN A 911 16.43 -22.72 -35.24
CA ASN A 911 15.46 -22.97 -34.17
C ASN A 911 14.51 -21.78 -33.90
N HIS A 912 14.46 -20.77 -34.76
CA HIS A 912 13.63 -19.58 -34.58
C HIS A 912 12.69 -19.34 -35.77
N ARG A 913 11.56 -18.68 -35.51
CA ARG A 913 10.68 -18.11 -36.54
C ARG A 913 10.91 -16.61 -36.59
N VAL A 914 11.13 -16.09 -37.79
CA VAL A 914 11.51 -14.69 -38.01
C VAL A 914 10.60 -14.06 -39.05
N VAL A 915 10.11 -12.86 -38.75
CA VAL A 915 9.35 -11.99 -39.66
C VAL A 915 10.06 -10.64 -39.74
N ILE A 916 10.23 -10.10 -40.95
CA ILE A 916 10.84 -8.80 -41.17
C ILE A 916 9.89 -7.93 -42.00
N LEU A 917 9.42 -6.84 -41.40
CA LEU A 917 8.54 -5.86 -42.01
C LEU A 917 9.37 -4.71 -42.57
N GLN A 918 9.45 -4.62 -43.89
CA GLN A 918 10.20 -3.58 -44.59
C GLN A 918 9.30 -2.55 -45.28
N GLN A 919 8.05 -2.93 -45.59
CA GLN A 919 7.13 -2.14 -46.40
C GLN A 919 5.69 -2.40 -45.93
N GLY A 920 4.84 -1.38 -45.91
CA GLY A 920 3.41 -1.52 -45.59
C GLY A 920 2.72 -0.20 -45.28
N PRO A 921 1.38 -0.14 -45.36
CA PRO A 921 0.62 1.10 -45.15
C PRO A 921 0.70 1.65 -43.72
N HIS A 922 1.05 0.79 -42.75
CA HIS A 922 1.14 1.13 -41.33
C HIS A 922 2.54 0.87 -40.76
N LEU A 923 3.60 0.94 -41.58
CA LEU A 923 4.97 0.64 -41.13
C LEU A 923 5.40 1.52 -39.94
N ALA A 924 5.07 2.82 -39.98
CA ALA A 924 5.31 3.75 -38.87
C ALA A 924 4.59 3.33 -37.57
N LEU A 925 3.42 2.70 -37.67
CA LEU A 925 2.69 2.20 -36.49
C LEU A 925 3.41 1.01 -35.84
N PHE A 926 3.92 0.08 -36.65
CA PHE A 926 4.65 -1.10 -36.19
C PHE A 926 6.09 -0.83 -35.77
N SER A 927 6.60 0.39 -36.02
CA SER A 927 7.86 0.83 -35.43
C SER A 927 7.75 1.05 -33.92
N HIS A 928 6.53 1.23 -33.38
CA HIS A 928 6.31 1.32 -31.94
C HIS A 928 6.40 -0.07 -31.28
N PRO A 929 7.22 -0.25 -30.22
CA PRO A 929 7.48 -1.56 -29.64
C PRO A 929 6.21 -2.21 -29.07
N GLY A 930 5.34 -1.45 -28.41
CA GLY A 930 4.08 -1.96 -27.86
C GLY A 930 3.15 -2.55 -28.93
N VAL A 931 3.06 -1.92 -30.10
CA VAL A 931 2.20 -2.39 -31.20
C VAL A 931 2.83 -3.58 -31.93
N LEU A 932 4.14 -3.57 -32.10
CA LEU A 932 4.90 -4.67 -32.68
C LEU A 932 4.78 -5.95 -31.83
N SER A 933 4.86 -5.83 -30.51
CA SER A 933 4.65 -6.93 -29.57
C SER A 933 3.25 -7.53 -29.70
N ARG A 934 2.20 -6.70 -29.83
CA ARG A 934 0.82 -7.20 -30.04
C ARG A 934 0.69 -7.97 -31.36
N LEU A 935 1.30 -7.48 -32.43
CA LEU A 935 1.35 -8.20 -33.72
C LEU A 935 2.06 -9.56 -33.56
N ALA A 936 3.19 -9.60 -32.86
CA ALA A 936 3.93 -10.83 -32.63
C ALA A 936 3.10 -11.86 -31.85
N PHE A 937 2.45 -11.46 -30.74
CA PHE A 937 1.57 -12.34 -29.97
C PHE A 937 0.38 -12.84 -30.79
N TRP A 938 -0.25 -11.96 -31.58
CA TRP A 938 -1.33 -12.35 -32.48
C TRP A 938 -0.88 -13.38 -33.51
N LEU A 939 0.30 -13.20 -34.10
CA LEU A 939 0.88 -14.17 -35.06
C LEU A 939 1.13 -15.52 -34.40
N VAL A 940 1.68 -15.55 -33.19
CA VAL A 940 1.90 -16.79 -32.43
C VAL A 940 0.58 -17.54 -32.20
N ASP A 941 -0.46 -16.82 -31.80
CA ASP A 941 -1.79 -17.39 -31.57
C ASP A 941 -2.44 -17.89 -32.87
N ALA A 942 -2.40 -17.09 -33.94
CA ALA A 942 -2.98 -17.44 -35.24
C ALA A 942 -2.29 -18.66 -35.88
N LEU A 943 -0.99 -18.82 -35.64
CA LEU A 943 -0.18 -19.90 -36.20
C LEU A 943 -0.19 -21.19 -35.38
N ARG A 944 -0.69 -21.16 -34.13
CA ARG A 944 -0.69 -22.29 -33.19
C ARG A 944 -1.28 -23.56 -33.79
N ASP A 945 -2.33 -23.42 -34.61
CA ASP A 945 -3.11 -24.49 -35.22
C ASP A 945 -2.72 -24.82 -36.69
N ARG A 946 -1.99 -23.92 -37.38
CA ARG A 946 -1.69 -24.02 -38.83
C ARG A 946 -0.47 -24.88 -39.13
N PHE A 947 0.43 -25.10 -38.17
CA PHE A 947 1.51 -26.06 -38.32
C PHE A 947 0.97 -27.46 -38.00
N PRO A 948 0.82 -28.36 -38.98
CA PRO A 948 0.22 -29.65 -38.72
C PRO A 948 1.05 -30.41 -37.69
N ALA A 949 0.36 -31.01 -36.73
CA ALA A 949 0.72 -32.32 -36.20
C ALA A 949 0.72 -33.33 -37.36
N ALA A 950 1.67 -33.19 -38.29
CA ALA A 950 1.91 -34.18 -39.33
C ALA A 950 2.34 -35.44 -38.60
N LYS A 951 1.48 -36.46 -38.66
CA LYS A 951 1.65 -37.80 -38.10
C LYS A 951 3.09 -38.30 -38.29
N LEU A 952 3.94 -38.10 -37.29
CA LEU A 952 5.20 -38.82 -37.14
C LEU A 952 5.21 -39.48 -35.78
N THR A 953 5.20 -40.81 -35.84
CA THR A 953 5.47 -41.72 -34.73
C THR A 953 6.91 -41.53 -34.26
N SER A 954 7.16 -40.68 -33.27
CA SER A 954 8.39 -40.74 -32.46
C SER A 954 8.32 -39.86 -31.22
N ARG A 955 8.77 -40.41 -30.08
CA ARG A 955 8.83 -39.83 -28.72
C ARG A 955 9.85 -38.69 -28.59
N THR A 956 9.60 -37.55 -29.22
CA THR A 956 10.29 -36.29 -28.86
C THR A 956 9.23 -35.21 -28.69
N LYS A 957 9.10 -34.68 -27.46
CA LYS A 957 8.27 -33.50 -27.19
C LYS A 957 8.83 -32.37 -28.07
N LYS A 958 8.06 -31.86 -29.03
CA LYS A 958 8.49 -30.69 -29.80
C LYS A 958 8.28 -29.45 -28.93
N ASP A 959 9.37 -28.72 -28.69
CA ASP A 959 9.31 -27.38 -28.12
C ASP A 959 8.71 -26.40 -29.14
N SER A 960 7.87 -25.49 -28.65
CA SER A 960 7.41 -24.35 -29.42
C SER A 960 8.60 -23.45 -29.75
N LEU A 961 8.82 -23.16 -31.04
CA LEU A 961 9.97 -22.36 -31.48
C LEU A 961 9.78 -20.88 -31.07
N PRO A 962 10.82 -20.21 -30.55
CA PRO A 962 10.80 -18.77 -30.30
C PRO A 962 10.50 -17.98 -31.58
N PHE A 963 9.88 -16.81 -31.42
CA PHE A 963 9.39 -15.97 -32.52
C PHE A 963 9.99 -14.57 -32.43
N VAL A 964 10.54 -14.08 -33.54
CA VAL A 964 11.19 -12.76 -33.65
C VAL A 964 10.50 -11.96 -34.74
N VAL A 965 10.10 -10.72 -34.43
CA VAL A 965 9.53 -9.78 -35.40
C VAL A 965 10.39 -8.53 -35.44
N ALA A 966 10.84 -8.16 -36.63
CA ALA A 966 11.59 -6.93 -36.88
C ALA A 966 10.78 -5.99 -37.78
N CYS A 967 10.72 -4.69 -37.46
CA CYS A 967 10.05 -3.68 -38.27
C CYS A 967 10.98 -2.49 -38.55
N LEU A 968 11.08 -2.10 -39.82
CA LEU A 968 11.89 -0.96 -40.25
C LEU A 968 11.25 0.36 -39.83
N ASN A 969 11.98 1.19 -39.10
CA ASN A 969 11.69 2.60 -38.95
C ASN A 969 12.44 3.38 -40.03
N GLU A 970 11.70 3.92 -41.01
CA GLU A 970 12.27 4.64 -42.14
C GLU A 970 12.94 5.97 -41.72
N THR A 971 12.51 6.56 -40.61
CA THR A 971 13.02 7.85 -40.13
C THR A 971 14.42 7.70 -39.54
N THR A 972 14.61 6.68 -38.72
CA THR A 972 15.87 6.41 -38.00
C THR A 972 16.81 5.45 -38.73
N GLN A 973 16.34 4.83 -39.82
CA GLN A 973 17.06 3.78 -40.56
C GLN A 973 17.52 2.63 -39.65
N SER A 974 16.63 2.24 -38.74
CA SER A 974 16.84 1.17 -37.77
C SER A 974 15.64 0.21 -37.77
N TYR A 975 15.86 -1.00 -37.28
CA TYR A 975 14.82 -2.00 -37.07
C TYR A 975 14.47 -2.09 -35.59
N MET A 976 13.19 -1.93 -35.27
CA MET A 976 12.63 -2.32 -33.99
C MET A 976 12.44 -3.84 -34.00
N VAL A 977 13.08 -4.55 -33.07
CA VAL A 977 13.09 -6.02 -32.99
C VAL A 977 12.47 -6.46 -31.67
N VAL A 978 11.49 -7.35 -31.74
CA VAL A 978 10.79 -7.93 -30.59
C VAL A 978 10.93 -9.45 -30.62
N GLY A 979 11.36 -10.03 -29.50
CA GLY A 979 11.46 -11.48 -29.31
C GLY A 979 10.41 -12.00 -28.33
N ILE A 980 9.62 -13.00 -28.73
CA ILE A 980 8.61 -13.64 -27.88
C ILE A 980 8.74 -15.15 -27.83
N MET A 981 8.54 -15.71 -26.63
CA MET A 981 8.50 -17.14 -26.42
C MET A 981 7.07 -17.65 -26.62
N ALA A 982 6.84 -18.48 -27.63
CA ALA A 982 5.53 -19.04 -27.89
C ALA A 982 5.24 -20.19 -26.89
N ALA A 983 4.16 -20.08 -26.12
CA ALA A 983 3.69 -21.18 -25.28
C ALA A 983 2.89 -22.22 -26.10
N LEU A 984 3.00 -23.50 -25.74
CA LEU A 984 2.26 -24.59 -26.41
C LEU A 984 0.75 -24.50 -26.11
N ASP A 985 0.42 -24.32 -24.83
CA ASP A 985 -0.96 -24.26 -24.35
C ASP A 985 -1.50 -22.82 -24.32
N PHE A 986 -2.79 -22.67 -24.61
CA PHE A 986 -3.45 -21.36 -24.56
C PHE A 986 -3.52 -20.90 -23.10
N ASP A 987 -3.23 -19.63 -22.84
CA ASP A 987 -3.12 -19.02 -21.50
C ASP A 987 -1.92 -19.47 -20.64
N ALA A 988 -1.01 -20.27 -21.19
CA ALA A 988 0.27 -20.57 -20.54
C ALA A 988 1.29 -19.48 -20.85
N THR A 989 2.14 -19.17 -19.87
CA THR A 989 3.26 -18.23 -20.03
C THR A 989 4.60 -18.98 -19.95
N ARG A 990 5.62 -18.48 -20.64
CA ARG A 990 7.00 -18.94 -20.54
C ARG A 990 7.90 -17.77 -20.20
N LYS A 991 8.97 -18.04 -19.45
CA LYS A 991 10.02 -17.04 -19.22
C LYS A 991 10.63 -16.63 -20.56
N ASN A 992 10.84 -15.33 -20.75
CA ASN A 992 11.37 -14.81 -22.00
C ASN A 992 12.90 -14.77 -21.97
N GLU A 993 13.52 -15.65 -22.74
CA GLU A 993 14.98 -15.79 -22.80
C GLU A 993 15.64 -14.78 -23.77
N PHE A 994 14.84 -14.03 -24.55
CA PHE A 994 15.37 -13.12 -25.56
C PHE A 994 16.19 -11.96 -25.00
N GLY A 995 15.96 -11.52 -23.77
CA GLY A 995 16.77 -10.46 -23.16
C GLY A 995 18.27 -10.80 -23.17
N LEU A 996 18.60 -12.04 -22.79
CA LEU A 996 19.98 -12.52 -22.80
C LEU A 996 20.43 -12.94 -24.19
N ALA A 997 19.55 -13.60 -24.96
CA ALA A 997 19.89 -14.02 -26.31
C ALA A 997 20.22 -12.83 -27.22
N PHE A 998 19.56 -11.68 -27.03
CA PHE A 998 19.86 -10.44 -27.75
C PHE A 998 21.17 -9.81 -27.31
N LEU A 999 21.47 -9.78 -26.00
CA LEU A 999 22.77 -9.30 -25.50
C LEU A 999 23.92 -10.16 -26.01
N ASP A 1000 23.79 -11.48 -25.93
CA ASP A 1000 24.78 -12.44 -26.40
C ASP A 1000 25.00 -12.37 -27.92
N ALA A 1001 23.92 -12.26 -28.70
CA ALA A 1001 24.01 -12.06 -30.14
C ALA A 1001 24.70 -10.73 -30.48
N LYS A 1002 24.34 -9.65 -29.78
CA LYS A 1002 24.96 -8.32 -29.94
C LYS A 1002 26.46 -8.37 -29.68
N GLU A 1003 26.90 -9.00 -28.60
CA GLU A 1003 28.33 -9.13 -28.26
C GLU A 1003 29.10 -9.94 -29.30
N ARG A 1004 28.53 -11.06 -29.77
CA ARG A 1004 29.17 -11.93 -30.76
C ARG A 1004 29.32 -11.29 -32.14
N CYS A 1005 28.34 -10.49 -32.57
CA CYS A 1005 28.37 -9.82 -33.89
C CYS A 1005 28.81 -8.35 -33.85
N ASN A 1006 29.00 -7.78 -32.66
CA ASN A 1006 29.29 -6.37 -32.42
C ASN A 1006 28.32 -5.41 -33.16
N ALA A 1007 27.03 -5.76 -33.20
CA ALA A 1007 26.00 -4.97 -33.87
C ALA A 1007 25.75 -3.64 -33.15
N ARG A 1008 25.47 -2.58 -33.92
CA ARG A 1008 25.05 -1.29 -33.38
C ARG A 1008 23.59 -1.38 -32.96
N THR A 1009 23.36 -1.38 -31.66
CA THR A 1009 22.02 -1.47 -31.07
C THR A 1009 21.75 -0.34 -30.08
N ARG A 1010 20.47 0.00 -29.93
CA ARG A 1010 19.95 0.93 -28.91
C ARG A 1010 18.94 0.17 -28.04
N HIS A 1011 19.14 0.22 -26.73
CA HIS A 1011 18.19 -0.34 -25.74
C HIS A 1011 17.35 0.82 -25.18
N GLY A 1012 16.24 1.10 -25.85
CA GLY A 1012 15.38 2.25 -25.49
C GLY A 1012 14.31 1.95 -24.46
N SER A 1013 13.99 0.68 -24.19
CA SER A 1013 12.88 0.24 -23.32
C SER A 1013 13.39 -0.51 -22.08
N PHE A 1014 12.61 -0.52 -21.01
CA PHE A 1014 12.83 -1.40 -19.85
C PHE A 1014 12.57 -2.89 -20.17
N ASP A 1015 11.82 -3.17 -21.24
CA ASP A 1015 11.60 -4.53 -21.71
C ASP A 1015 12.83 -5.05 -22.48
N THR A 1016 13.58 -5.95 -21.85
CA THR A 1016 14.78 -6.56 -22.43
C THR A 1016 14.51 -7.37 -23.70
N SER A 1017 13.26 -7.75 -23.95
CA SER A 1017 12.86 -8.48 -25.17
C SER A 1017 12.65 -7.60 -26.39
N VAL A 1018 12.92 -6.29 -26.25
CA VAL A 1018 12.83 -5.28 -27.29
C VAL A 1018 14.22 -4.68 -27.54
N LEU A 1019 14.60 -4.57 -28.80
CA LEU A 1019 15.90 -4.06 -29.22
C LEU A 1019 15.76 -3.23 -30.50
N GLU A 1020 16.43 -2.09 -30.58
CA GLU A 1020 16.57 -1.36 -31.82
C GLU A 1020 17.94 -1.64 -32.45
N ILE A 1021 17.99 -2.02 -33.73
CA ILE A 1021 19.20 -2.44 -34.43
C ILE A 1021 19.38 -1.61 -35.69
N ASN A 1022 20.61 -1.19 -36.00
CA ASN A 1022 20.88 -0.49 -37.26
C ASN A 1022 20.53 -1.36 -38.49
N HIS A 1023 20.03 -0.73 -39.56
CA HIS A 1023 19.63 -1.41 -40.79
C HIS A 1023 20.70 -2.39 -41.33
N ASP A 1024 21.97 -2.00 -41.31
CA ASP A 1024 23.06 -2.78 -41.92
C ASP A 1024 23.43 -4.02 -41.10
N ASP A 1025 23.14 -4.00 -39.79
CA ASP A 1025 23.61 -5.00 -38.84
C ASP A 1025 22.54 -6.10 -38.58
N LEU A 1026 21.28 -5.87 -38.97
CA LEU A 1026 20.14 -6.77 -38.69
C LEU A 1026 20.40 -8.20 -39.19
N LYS A 1027 20.92 -8.36 -40.41
CA LYS A 1027 21.07 -9.68 -41.02
C LYS A 1027 22.08 -10.54 -40.25
N ILE A 1028 23.23 -9.98 -39.93
CA ILE A 1028 24.30 -10.66 -39.19
C ILE A 1028 23.83 -10.95 -37.77
N PHE A 1029 23.11 -10.00 -37.16
CA PHE A 1029 22.51 -10.19 -35.83
C PHE A 1029 21.53 -11.36 -35.80
N LEU A 1030 20.57 -11.43 -36.74
CA LEU A 1030 19.59 -12.51 -36.81
C LEU A 1030 20.23 -13.87 -37.12
N GLU A 1031 21.25 -13.91 -37.97
CA GLU A 1031 22.02 -15.12 -38.23
C GLU A 1031 22.65 -15.61 -36.91
N THR A 1032 23.40 -14.74 -36.22
CA THR A 1032 24.09 -15.01 -34.94
C THR A 1032 23.13 -15.44 -33.83
N LEU A 1033 22.01 -14.74 -33.68
CA LEU A 1033 20.95 -15.05 -32.71
C LEU A 1033 20.41 -16.46 -32.93
N CYS A 1034 20.14 -16.82 -34.18
CA CYS A 1034 19.59 -18.12 -34.52
C CYS A 1034 20.61 -19.26 -34.37
N GLU A 1035 21.91 -18.98 -34.29
CA GLU A 1035 22.95 -20.02 -34.16
C GLU A 1035 22.97 -20.69 -32.79
N GLY A 1036 22.49 -20.01 -31.74
CA GLY A 1036 22.57 -20.47 -30.34
C GLY A 1036 23.98 -20.32 -29.74
N ARG A 1037 24.11 -20.59 -28.43
CA ARG A 1037 25.40 -20.87 -27.79
C ARG A 1037 25.77 -22.34 -28.11
N GLU A 1038 27.01 -22.59 -28.52
CA GLU A 1038 27.53 -23.96 -28.69
C GLU A 1038 27.63 -24.71 -27.37
#